data_AF-A0AAQ3UWK6-F1
#
_entry.id   AF-A0AAQ3UWK6-F1
#
_cell.length_a   1.000
_cell.length_b   1.000
_cell.length_c   1.000
_cell.angle_alpha   90.00
_cell.angle_beta   90.00
_cell.angle_gamma   90.00
#
_symmetry.space_group_name_H-M   'P 1'
#
loop_
_entity.id
_entity.type
_entity.pdbx_description
1 polymer ?
#
loop_
_entity_poly.entity_id
_entity_poly.type
_entity_poly.pdbx_seq_one_letter_code
_entity_poly.pdbx_strand_id
1 'polypeptide(L)'
;MASYFVLNTGAKIPSVGLGTWQADPGVVGDAIYAAVKAGYRHIDCAQLYNNEKQVGLGLKKLLDEGIVKREDLFITSKLWNTNHAPEDVPVALDGTLKDLQTDYVDLYLIHWPLRMKKGVGFDPHSVIPSDIPATWGAMEKLYDAGKARAIGVSNFSSKKLADLLAVARVPPAVDQVECHPVWQQRKLRAFCESKGIHLSGYSPLGSPGTMMVKPGAVLEHPAVVSAAEKLGKTPAHVALRWGIQMGHSVLPKSVNEERIRANLDVYDWSIPDDILAMLAEIEQARAVDSRQLFCAPGRRIKIHRRVMGWQELNDDIRVVLGASKMAGSFVLNTGASMPSVGLGTWHAAPGLVGDAVCTAVKVGYRHLDCAPSYGNEKEVGMALNRLFQDGVVKREDLFITSKLWYSNNAPQYVPEAIQTTLDDLQLEYLDLYLIHGPIRLKKGTAPISENSLPCDIPATWAAMEKLHDAGMARAIGVSNFSCRKMEALLAVARVPPAVNQVECHPGWRQARLRELCRSAGVHLSAYSPLGSPAAAGADAPSVLGHPVVASIAGRLQRTRAQVALRWGLQVGQSVLPKSTDEARIRENLDIFGWSIPEALMAEFSEIEQAAEFGVNPVNGYKTLEDLWDESFLLNTGARIPSVGLGVWQIQPDAVSNAIYAAVKAGYRHLDCAPAYGNEKEVGHALKKLFADGVVKREDMFITSKLWSTNHAPEDVPEGIDNTLQDLQLDYLDLYLIHGPMRIKKGASTMSPENFIPTDIPATWGAMEKLYGSGKARAIGVSNFSCKKLEDLFAIARVPPAVNQVECHPVWQQDKLRKLCQPKGVHLSAFSPLGSPGSPGVNGPSVLNNPIVVSVAEKLQKTPAQVALRWGIQMGQSVLPKSANEARIKENISILGWSIPEDLMAKFSEIKQASQMAESFLLNTGARIPSLGLGTWQIEQGAVTDAIYAAVKAGYRHIDSAVAYRNQKEVGLALKKLFEDGVVKREDLYHEFYRPGNHAPEDVQEDIVNSLEDLQLDYLDLYLIHGPIRIKKGTMFIPENLIPTDIPATWGAMEKLYYSGKARAIGVSNFSSKKLEDLLAVAHVPPAVNQVECHPVWQQDKLRKLCHSTGVHLSAYSPLGSPGSPGYSGPSILSNPIVISIAEELQKTPAQVALRWGLQMGQSVLPKSANETRIKENFDIFDWLLKIEFAIHPQSGYNTLEDLWDGEVDTGNKRTEPEDHSDFMRCFS
;
A
#
# COMPACT_ATOMS: atom_id res chain seq x y z
N MET A 1 21.64 -27.06 -15.58
CA MET A 1 21.28 -26.54 -14.24
C MET A 1 22.54 -26.12 -13.51
N ALA A 2 22.47 -25.11 -12.66
CA ALA A 2 23.69 -24.53 -12.08
C ALA A 2 24.29 -25.46 -11.00
N SER A 3 25.55 -25.86 -11.17
CA SER A 3 26.34 -26.55 -10.13
C SER A 3 26.79 -25.62 -9.01
N TYR A 4 26.50 -24.32 -9.14
CA TYR A 4 26.83 -23.26 -8.21
C TYR A 4 25.78 -22.16 -8.26
N PHE A 5 25.73 -21.32 -7.22
CA PHE A 5 25.03 -20.04 -7.21
C PHE A 5 26.05 -18.90 -7.17
N VAL A 6 25.68 -17.71 -7.66
CA VAL A 6 26.54 -16.53 -7.63
C VAL A 6 26.16 -15.68 -6.44
N LEU A 7 27.12 -15.43 -5.55
CA LEU A 7 26.95 -14.52 -4.42
C LEU A 7 26.97 -13.07 -4.89
N ASN A 8 26.45 -12.14 -4.09
CA ASN A 8 26.55 -10.69 -4.36
C ASN A 8 28.00 -10.17 -4.43
N THR A 9 28.97 -10.93 -3.93
CA THR A 9 30.42 -10.66 -4.10
C THR A 9 30.95 -11.07 -5.47
N GLY A 10 30.15 -11.75 -6.30
CA GLY A 10 30.56 -12.38 -7.56
C GLY A 10 31.18 -13.77 -7.40
N ALA A 11 31.45 -14.22 -6.16
CA ALA A 11 31.97 -15.56 -5.89
C ALA A 11 30.93 -16.65 -6.22
N LYS A 12 31.40 -17.82 -6.64
CA LYS A 12 30.54 -18.96 -6.98
C LYS A 12 30.51 -19.95 -5.81
N ILE A 13 29.37 -20.04 -5.12
CA ILE A 13 29.15 -21.03 -4.06
C ILE A 13 28.64 -22.33 -4.67
N PRO A 14 29.33 -23.48 -4.52
CA PRO A 14 28.83 -24.76 -5.01
C PRO A 14 27.48 -25.11 -4.36
N SER A 15 26.54 -25.59 -5.17
CA SER A 15 25.14 -25.79 -4.74
C SER A 15 24.95 -26.95 -3.77
N VAL A 16 25.92 -27.86 -3.66
CA VAL A 16 25.94 -28.94 -2.67
C VAL A 16 27.23 -28.84 -1.84
N GLY A 17 27.09 -28.70 -0.52
CA GLY A 17 28.21 -28.68 0.42
C GLY A 17 28.11 -29.79 1.47
N LEU A 18 29.24 -30.34 1.90
CA LEU A 18 29.25 -31.34 2.98
C LEU A 18 29.11 -30.63 4.33
N GLY A 19 28.00 -30.88 5.03
CA GLY A 19 27.81 -30.41 6.41
C GLY A 19 28.62 -31.24 7.40
N THR A 20 29.22 -30.61 8.41
CA THR A 20 30.09 -31.29 9.40
C THR A 20 29.53 -31.27 10.84
N TRP A 21 28.35 -30.71 11.07
CA TRP A 21 27.69 -30.73 12.38
C TRP A 21 27.44 -32.16 12.87
N GLN A 22 27.78 -32.45 14.13
CA GLN A 22 27.71 -33.78 14.75
C GLN A 22 28.55 -34.87 14.01
N ALA A 23 29.50 -34.50 13.16
CA ALA A 23 30.50 -35.46 12.68
C ALA A 23 31.55 -35.65 13.77
N ASP A 24 31.69 -36.89 14.25
CA ASP A 24 32.67 -37.20 15.28
C ASP A 24 34.09 -36.85 14.78
N PRO A 25 34.93 -36.19 15.60
CA PRO A 25 36.29 -35.83 15.21
C PRO A 25 37.11 -37.02 14.67
N GLY A 26 36.88 -38.23 15.18
CA GLY A 26 37.57 -39.44 14.76
C GLY A 26 37.26 -39.90 13.33
N VAL A 27 36.17 -39.43 12.71
CA VAL A 27 35.74 -39.87 11.37
C VAL A 27 35.51 -38.72 10.38
N VAL A 28 35.43 -37.47 10.85
CA VAL A 28 35.14 -36.33 9.97
C VAL A 28 36.23 -36.12 8.92
N GLY A 29 37.51 -36.31 9.26
CA GLY A 29 38.63 -36.14 8.32
C GLY A 29 38.52 -37.08 7.11
N ASP A 30 38.17 -38.34 7.36
CA ASP A 30 37.95 -39.33 6.30
C ASP A 30 36.69 -39.00 5.48
N ALA A 31 35.65 -38.47 6.11
CA ALA A 31 34.45 -38.01 5.41
C ALA A 31 34.75 -36.83 4.47
N ILE A 32 35.57 -35.86 4.89
CA ILE A 32 36.05 -34.76 4.03
C ILE A 32 36.83 -35.31 2.84
N TYR A 33 37.77 -36.21 3.11
CA TYR A 33 38.60 -36.83 2.09
C TYR A 33 37.76 -37.58 1.04
N ALA A 34 36.79 -38.37 1.49
CA ALA A 34 35.86 -39.10 0.63
C ALA A 34 34.97 -38.15 -0.19
N ALA A 35 34.44 -37.09 0.41
CA ALA A 35 33.57 -36.14 -0.28
C ALA A 35 34.30 -35.37 -1.39
N VAL A 36 35.50 -34.87 -1.12
CA VAL A 36 36.26 -34.12 -2.13
C VAL A 36 36.69 -35.03 -3.29
N LYS A 37 37.08 -36.28 -3.00
CA LYS A 37 37.33 -37.30 -4.04
C LYS A 37 36.07 -37.62 -4.85
N ALA A 38 34.91 -37.64 -4.22
CA ALA A 38 33.63 -37.87 -4.90
C ALA A 38 33.19 -36.69 -5.78
N GLY A 39 33.76 -35.49 -5.58
CA GLY A 39 33.48 -34.31 -6.39
C GLY A 39 32.92 -33.11 -5.61
N TYR A 40 32.76 -33.20 -4.29
CA TYR A 40 32.38 -32.04 -3.49
C TYR A 40 33.46 -30.96 -3.60
N ARG A 41 33.00 -29.70 -3.71
CA ARG A 41 33.86 -28.52 -3.68
C ARG A 41 33.42 -27.50 -2.63
N HIS A 42 32.47 -27.85 -1.77
CA HIS A 42 32.02 -26.99 -0.67
C HIS A 42 31.96 -27.79 0.63
N ILE A 43 32.61 -27.27 1.68
CA ILE A 43 32.61 -27.84 3.04
C ILE A 43 32.07 -26.80 4.02
N ASP A 44 31.07 -27.17 4.81
CA ASP A 44 30.47 -26.32 5.83
C ASP A 44 30.93 -26.73 7.25
N CYS A 45 31.65 -25.82 7.90
CA CYS A 45 32.28 -25.97 9.21
C CYS A 45 31.68 -24.98 10.22
N ALA A 46 32.06 -25.11 11.49
CA ALA A 46 31.90 -24.08 12.51
C ALA A 46 32.78 -24.39 13.71
N GLN A 47 33.31 -23.35 14.37
CA GLN A 47 34.09 -23.50 15.61
C GLN A 47 33.37 -24.35 16.66
N LEU A 48 32.05 -24.15 16.84
CA LEU A 48 31.25 -24.90 17.81
C LEU A 48 31.27 -26.41 17.58
N TYR A 49 31.43 -26.87 16.34
CA TYR A 49 31.31 -28.30 16.02
C TYR A 49 32.47 -29.12 16.59
N ASN A 50 33.50 -28.45 17.14
CA ASN A 50 34.65 -29.05 17.83
C ASN A 50 35.37 -30.10 16.99
N ASN A 51 35.39 -29.92 15.67
CA ASN A 51 35.97 -30.85 14.72
C ASN A 51 36.72 -30.16 13.56
N GLU A 52 36.85 -28.82 13.56
CA GLU A 52 37.55 -28.05 12.51
C GLU A 52 39.01 -28.48 12.36
N LYS A 53 39.69 -28.85 13.45
CA LYS A 53 41.07 -29.36 13.40
C LYS A 53 41.19 -30.62 12.56
N GLN A 54 40.25 -31.56 12.71
CA GLN A 54 40.25 -32.82 11.97
C GLN A 54 39.78 -32.62 10.52
N VAL A 55 38.87 -31.67 10.28
CA VAL A 55 38.57 -31.19 8.92
C VAL A 55 39.84 -30.64 8.26
N GLY A 56 40.61 -29.80 8.95
CA GLY A 56 41.87 -29.24 8.46
C GLY A 56 42.92 -30.29 8.13
N LEU A 57 43.02 -31.37 8.93
CA LEU A 57 43.90 -32.50 8.61
C LEU A 57 43.46 -33.24 7.33
N GLY A 58 42.15 -33.43 7.14
CA GLY A 58 41.60 -34.01 5.91
C GLY A 58 41.86 -33.13 4.68
N LEU A 59 41.66 -31.81 4.81
CA LEU A 59 41.95 -30.82 3.77
C LEU A 59 43.44 -30.80 3.44
N LYS A 60 44.32 -30.74 4.45
CA LYS A 60 45.77 -30.78 4.25
C LYS A 60 46.18 -32.03 3.48
N LYS A 61 45.67 -33.20 3.84
CA LYS A 61 45.95 -34.45 3.12
C LYS A 61 45.53 -34.36 1.65
N LEU A 62 44.34 -33.84 1.36
CA LEU A 62 43.85 -33.66 -0.02
C LEU A 62 44.74 -32.71 -0.85
N LEU A 63 45.23 -31.63 -0.23
CA LEU A 63 46.11 -30.65 -0.85
C LEU A 63 47.53 -31.22 -1.07
N ASP A 64 48.09 -31.89 -0.06
CA ASP A 64 49.42 -32.51 -0.11
C ASP A 64 49.48 -33.64 -1.17
N GLU A 65 48.39 -34.40 -1.33
CA GLU A 65 48.24 -35.43 -2.37
C GLU A 65 47.90 -34.86 -3.77
N GLY A 66 47.68 -33.54 -3.88
CA GLY A 66 47.35 -32.89 -5.15
C GLY A 66 45.99 -33.25 -5.73
N ILE A 67 45.04 -33.71 -4.90
CA ILE A 67 43.69 -34.09 -5.34
C ILE A 67 42.88 -32.86 -5.76
N VAL A 68 43.08 -31.75 -5.06
CA VAL A 68 42.50 -30.43 -5.34
C VAL A 68 43.49 -29.35 -4.92
N LYS A 69 43.30 -28.12 -5.40
CA LYS A 69 43.96 -26.92 -4.87
C LYS A 69 43.05 -26.20 -3.88
N ARG A 70 43.61 -25.28 -3.09
CA ARG A 70 42.82 -24.52 -2.10
C ARG A 70 41.76 -23.68 -2.80
N GLU A 71 42.09 -23.06 -3.92
CA GLU A 71 41.17 -22.24 -4.73
C GLU A 71 40.04 -23.03 -5.41
N ASP A 72 40.13 -24.36 -5.46
CA ASP A 72 39.06 -25.22 -5.97
C ASP A 72 37.96 -25.47 -4.92
N LEU A 73 38.24 -25.19 -3.65
CA LEU A 73 37.34 -25.45 -2.53
C LEU A 73 36.67 -24.17 -2.02
N PHE A 74 35.39 -24.27 -1.70
CA PHE A 74 34.62 -23.27 -0.98
C PHE A 74 34.46 -23.73 0.48
N ILE A 75 35.15 -23.07 1.41
CA ILE A 75 35.13 -23.43 2.82
C ILE A 75 34.34 -22.37 3.61
N THR A 76 33.29 -22.83 4.27
CA THR A 76 32.45 -22.00 5.16
C THR A 76 32.79 -22.30 6.62
N SER A 77 32.94 -21.26 7.45
CA SER A 77 32.95 -21.42 8.92
C SER A 77 32.10 -20.33 9.59
N LYS A 78 31.91 -20.42 10.92
CA LYS A 78 30.93 -19.62 11.66
C LYS A 78 31.49 -19.09 12.98
N LEU A 79 31.30 -17.79 13.20
CA LEU A 79 31.58 -17.07 14.43
C LEU A 79 30.61 -17.51 15.54
N TRP A 80 31.12 -18.14 16.59
CA TRP A 80 30.29 -18.58 17.71
C TRP A 80 29.85 -17.45 18.65
N ASN A 81 28.71 -17.64 19.30
CA ASN A 81 27.99 -16.65 20.13
C ASN A 81 28.84 -16.02 21.26
N THR A 82 29.91 -16.68 21.70
CA THR A 82 30.83 -16.17 22.73
C THR A 82 31.85 -15.15 22.22
N ASN A 83 31.92 -14.93 20.89
CA ASN A 83 32.99 -14.15 20.23
C ASN A 83 32.46 -12.94 19.45
N HIS A 84 31.26 -12.44 19.76
CA HIS A 84 30.66 -11.31 19.05
C HIS A 84 31.25 -9.94 19.42
N ALA A 85 32.12 -9.84 20.43
CA ALA A 85 32.79 -8.56 20.69
C ALA A 85 33.69 -8.22 19.49
N PRO A 86 33.72 -6.97 18.99
CA PRO A 86 34.52 -6.62 17.81
C PRO A 86 36.00 -7.04 17.87
N GLU A 87 36.60 -7.00 19.05
CA GLU A 87 37.97 -7.44 19.34
C GLU A 87 38.17 -8.96 19.29
N ASP A 88 37.10 -9.73 19.49
CA ASP A 88 37.12 -11.19 19.55
C ASP A 88 36.87 -11.85 18.20
N VAL A 89 36.13 -11.17 17.32
CA VAL A 89 35.83 -11.61 15.96
C VAL A 89 37.09 -12.02 15.16
N PRO A 90 38.16 -11.20 15.07
CA PRO A 90 39.39 -11.60 14.38
C PRO A 90 40.11 -12.76 15.06
N VAL A 91 40.12 -12.81 16.40
CA VAL A 91 40.76 -13.89 17.16
C VAL A 91 40.06 -15.23 16.92
N ALA A 92 38.73 -15.21 16.84
CA ALA A 92 37.94 -16.40 16.55
C ALA A 92 38.19 -16.92 15.13
N LEU A 93 38.22 -16.03 14.13
CA LEU A 93 38.55 -16.45 12.76
C LEU A 93 39.99 -16.99 12.68
N ASP A 94 40.97 -16.35 13.31
CA ASP A 94 42.36 -16.82 13.30
C ASP A 94 42.52 -18.22 13.92
N GLY A 95 41.75 -18.51 14.99
CA GLY A 95 41.66 -19.86 15.55
C GLY A 95 41.10 -20.87 14.56
N THR A 96 39.98 -20.54 13.92
CA THR A 96 39.36 -21.37 12.87
C THR A 96 40.31 -21.60 11.68
N LEU A 97 41.00 -20.56 11.19
CA LEU A 97 41.95 -20.66 10.08
C LEU A 97 43.13 -21.58 10.42
N LYS A 98 43.64 -21.48 11.66
CA LYS A 98 44.68 -22.38 12.17
C LYS A 98 44.20 -23.83 12.23
N ASP A 99 43.01 -24.07 12.75
CA ASP A 99 42.46 -25.43 12.88
C ASP A 99 42.16 -26.05 11.50
N LEU A 100 41.59 -25.26 10.58
CA LEU A 100 41.33 -25.67 9.20
C LEU A 100 42.60 -25.71 8.33
N GLN A 101 43.73 -25.20 8.82
CA GLN A 101 45.03 -25.12 8.14
C GLN A 101 44.95 -24.39 6.79
N THR A 102 44.32 -23.21 6.78
CA THR A 102 44.19 -22.38 5.59
C THR A 102 44.31 -20.89 5.94
N ASP A 103 44.73 -20.06 4.98
CA ASP A 103 44.93 -18.62 5.19
C ASP A 103 43.64 -17.79 5.07
N TYR A 104 42.59 -18.37 4.47
CA TYR A 104 41.30 -17.71 4.31
C TYR A 104 40.13 -18.70 4.30
N VAL A 105 38.94 -18.24 4.67
CA VAL A 105 37.67 -18.92 4.39
C VAL A 105 36.96 -18.23 3.23
N ASP A 106 36.20 -19.00 2.45
CA ASP A 106 35.41 -18.45 1.35
C ASP A 106 34.16 -17.75 1.89
N LEU A 107 33.63 -18.22 3.01
CA LEU A 107 32.49 -17.63 3.70
C LEU A 107 32.64 -17.70 5.22
N TYR A 108 32.46 -16.57 5.90
CA TYR A 108 32.39 -16.53 7.37
C TYR A 108 31.05 -15.99 7.86
N LEU A 109 30.36 -16.75 8.70
CA LEU A 109 28.99 -16.44 9.12
C LEU A 109 28.89 -16.07 10.59
N ILE A 110 28.08 -15.06 10.94
CA ILE A 110 27.56 -14.97 12.32
C ILE A 110 26.65 -16.18 12.55
N HIS A 111 27.00 -17.07 13.49
CA HIS A 111 26.33 -18.38 13.62
C HIS A 111 24.88 -18.26 14.12
N TRP A 112 24.61 -17.36 15.08
CA TRP A 112 23.26 -17.04 15.53
C TRP A 112 23.17 -15.54 15.87
N PRO A 113 21.99 -14.90 15.80
CA PRO A 113 21.78 -13.53 16.25
C PRO A 113 21.77 -13.40 17.80
N LEU A 114 22.71 -14.07 18.48
CA LEU A 114 22.80 -14.21 19.93
C LEU A 114 24.23 -13.98 20.41
N ARG A 115 24.39 -13.20 21.48
CA ARG A 115 25.67 -13.06 22.20
C ARG A 115 25.64 -13.78 23.55
N MET A 116 26.72 -14.48 23.87
CA MET A 116 26.95 -15.17 25.15
C MET A 116 28.26 -14.71 25.80
N LYS A 117 28.36 -14.81 27.13
CA LYS A 117 29.61 -14.59 27.87
C LYS A 117 30.64 -15.66 27.50
N LYS A 118 31.93 -15.29 27.48
CA LYS A 118 33.04 -16.24 27.28
C LYS A 118 33.17 -17.23 28.44
N GLY A 119 33.68 -18.43 28.13
CA GLY A 119 34.09 -19.43 29.13
C GLY A 119 32.95 -20.17 29.84
N VAL A 120 31.71 -19.91 29.46
CA VAL A 120 30.51 -20.62 29.97
C VAL A 120 29.98 -21.54 28.88
N GLY A 121 29.54 -22.74 29.27
CA GLY A 121 28.95 -23.73 28.35
C GLY A 121 27.58 -23.30 27.83
N PHE A 122 26.78 -24.24 27.34
CA PHE A 122 25.38 -23.99 26.96
C PHE A 122 24.52 -23.66 28.20
N ASP A 123 24.64 -22.43 28.68
CA ASP A 123 23.92 -21.88 29.83
C ASP A 123 23.05 -20.68 29.39
N PRO A 124 21.71 -20.77 29.50
CA PRO A 124 20.82 -19.65 29.25
C PRO A 124 21.10 -18.41 30.12
N HIS A 125 21.79 -18.52 31.25
CA HIS A 125 22.18 -17.35 32.04
C HIS A 125 23.38 -16.58 31.48
N SER A 126 24.09 -17.17 30.52
CA SER A 126 25.25 -16.56 29.88
C SER A 126 24.90 -15.60 28.74
N VAL A 127 23.65 -15.57 28.28
CA VAL A 127 23.21 -14.68 27.21
C VAL A 127 23.23 -13.24 27.66
N ILE A 128 23.81 -12.39 26.83
CA ILE A 128 23.92 -10.94 27.02
C ILE A 128 23.38 -10.23 25.78
N PRO A 129 23.01 -8.93 25.87
CA PRO A 129 22.51 -8.18 24.73
C PRO A 129 23.46 -8.28 23.52
N SER A 130 22.89 -8.61 22.36
CA SER A 130 23.60 -8.66 21.09
C SER A 130 23.74 -7.26 20.51
N ASP A 131 24.93 -6.92 20.02
CA ASP A 131 25.18 -5.74 19.18
C ASP A 131 25.61 -6.24 17.80
N ILE A 132 24.60 -6.57 16.98
CA ILE A 132 24.82 -7.12 15.64
C ILE A 132 25.52 -6.10 14.73
N PRO A 133 25.16 -4.79 14.71
CA PRO A 133 25.90 -3.80 13.94
C PRO A 133 27.40 -3.75 14.29
N ALA A 134 27.77 -3.74 15.58
CA ALA A 134 29.18 -3.72 15.97
C ALA A 134 29.90 -5.02 15.59
N THR A 135 29.24 -6.17 15.78
CA THR A 135 29.79 -7.48 15.35
C THR A 135 30.00 -7.50 13.84
N TRP A 136 29.01 -7.01 13.08
CA TRP A 136 29.05 -6.95 11.63
C TRP A 136 30.17 -6.02 11.14
N GLY A 137 30.35 -4.85 11.74
CA GLY A 137 31.47 -3.97 11.43
C GLY A 137 32.85 -4.61 11.66
N ALA A 138 32.97 -5.58 12.57
CA ALA A 138 34.17 -6.38 12.71
C ALA A 138 34.29 -7.48 11.63
N MET A 139 33.18 -8.13 11.26
CA MET A 139 33.13 -9.09 10.15
C MET A 139 33.53 -8.42 8.82
N GLU A 140 33.07 -7.19 8.58
CA GLU A 140 33.43 -6.37 7.43
C GLU A 140 34.94 -6.13 7.33
N LYS A 141 35.64 -5.93 8.46
CA LYS A 141 37.11 -5.82 8.46
C LYS A 141 37.79 -7.13 8.09
N LEU A 142 37.21 -8.28 8.43
CA LEU A 142 37.73 -9.59 7.99
C LEU A 142 37.56 -9.78 6.49
N TYR A 143 36.45 -9.26 5.94
CA TYR A 143 36.21 -9.20 4.50
C TYR A 143 37.23 -8.29 3.79
N ASP A 144 37.40 -7.06 4.26
CA ASP A 144 38.37 -6.12 3.67
C ASP A 144 39.81 -6.66 3.74
N ALA A 145 40.16 -7.40 4.80
CA ALA A 145 41.46 -8.04 4.96
C ALA A 145 41.65 -9.31 4.11
N GLY A 146 40.61 -9.77 3.41
CA GLY A 146 40.64 -10.99 2.58
C GLY A 146 40.69 -12.31 3.37
N LYS A 147 40.65 -12.26 4.71
CA LYS A 147 40.60 -13.47 5.56
C LYS A 147 39.27 -14.22 5.42
N ALA A 148 38.20 -13.50 5.09
CA ALA A 148 36.91 -14.05 4.68
C ALA A 148 36.50 -13.45 3.32
N ARG A 149 36.51 -14.25 2.24
CA ARG A 149 36.19 -13.73 0.89
C ARG A 149 34.73 -13.32 0.70
N ALA A 150 33.85 -13.82 1.56
CA ALA A 150 32.50 -13.36 1.74
C ALA A 150 32.14 -13.45 3.22
N ILE A 151 31.22 -12.59 3.66
CA ILE A 151 30.67 -12.61 5.02
C ILE A 151 29.16 -12.70 4.95
N GLY A 152 28.57 -13.40 5.91
CA GLY A 152 27.14 -13.64 5.95
C GLY A 152 26.63 -13.89 7.36
N VAL A 153 25.39 -14.32 7.44
CA VAL A 153 24.71 -14.65 8.71
C VAL A 153 24.11 -16.05 8.65
N SER A 154 23.72 -16.56 9.80
CA SER A 154 22.99 -17.81 9.92
C SER A 154 21.90 -17.66 10.98
N ASN A 155 20.74 -18.27 10.71
CA ASN A 155 19.56 -18.20 11.57
C ASN A 155 18.98 -16.79 11.74
N PHE A 156 19.11 -15.92 10.72
CA PHE A 156 18.47 -14.62 10.71
C PHE A 156 17.05 -14.75 10.14
N SER A 157 16.11 -13.94 10.66
CA SER A 157 14.78 -13.80 10.05
C SER A 157 14.83 -12.72 8.98
N SER A 158 13.83 -12.66 8.09
CA SER A 158 13.74 -11.59 7.08
C SER A 158 13.82 -10.20 7.71
N LYS A 159 13.24 -10.02 8.90
CA LYS A 159 13.36 -8.76 9.66
C LYS A 159 14.80 -8.49 10.10
N LYS A 160 15.45 -9.44 10.79
CA LYS A 160 16.83 -9.22 11.27
C LYS A 160 17.80 -8.99 10.11
N LEU A 161 17.56 -9.64 8.98
CA LEU A 161 18.33 -9.44 7.76
C LEU A 161 18.07 -8.06 7.15
N ALA A 162 16.82 -7.58 7.14
CA ALA A 162 16.47 -6.21 6.74
C ALA A 162 17.10 -5.16 7.67
N ASP A 163 17.03 -5.36 8.99
CA ASP A 163 17.61 -4.46 9.98
C ASP A 163 19.14 -4.38 9.81
N LEU A 164 19.81 -5.50 9.51
CA LEU A 164 21.24 -5.53 9.21
C LEU A 164 21.57 -4.84 7.89
N LEU A 165 20.81 -5.11 6.83
CA LEU A 165 20.99 -4.48 5.51
C LEU A 165 20.88 -2.96 5.57
N ALA A 166 20.06 -2.41 6.46
CA ALA A 166 19.88 -0.98 6.61
C ALA A 166 21.15 -0.26 7.14
N VAL A 167 22.08 -0.99 7.76
CA VAL A 167 23.28 -0.41 8.39
C VAL A 167 24.59 -1.00 7.88
N ALA A 168 24.56 -2.12 7.17
CA ALA A 168 25.74 -2.79 6.64
C ALA A 168 26.33 -2.05 5.43
N ARG A 169 27.65 -1.84 5.42
CA ARG A 169 28.38 -1.38 4.23
C ARG A 169 28.59 -2.54 3.25
N VAL A 170 29.01 -3.69 3.76
CA VAL A 170 29.12 -4.93 2.98
C VAL A 170 27.85 -5.74 3.23
N PRO A 171 26.96 -5.91 2.23
CA PRO A 171 25.73 -6.67 2.43
C PRO A 171 26.05 -8.14 2.74
N PRO A 172 25.27 -8.82 3.61
CA PRO A 172 25.45 -10.24 3.84
C PRO A 172 25.38 -11.03 2.52
N ALA A 173 26.40 -11.82 2.23
CA ALA A 173 26.43 -12.63 1.01
C ALA A 173 25.51 -13.84 1.10
N VAL A 174 25.37 -14.39 2.31
CA VAL A 174 24.59 -15.61 2.59
C VAL A 174 23.78 -15.44 3.88
N ASP A 175 22.55 -15.96 3.88
CA ASP A 175 21.84 -16.35 5.10
C ASP A 175 21.68 -17.88 5.13
N GLN A 176 22.39 -18.54 6.05
CA GLN A 176 22.34 -19.99 6.19
C GLN A 176 21.27 -20.39 7.23
N VAL A 177 20.20 -21.04 6.76
CA VAL A 177 19.01 -21.37 7.58
C VAL A 177 18.55 -22.80 7.38
N GLU A 178 17.74 -23.31 8.30
CA GLU A 178 17.04 -24.58 8.12
C GLU A 178 16.14 -24.48 6.90
N CYS A 179 16.32 -25.34 5.90
CA CYS A 179 15.48 -25.36 4.70
C CYS A 179 15.41 -26.76 4.08
N HIS A 180 14.20 -27.30 3.98
CA HIS A 180 13.89 -28.62 3.40
C HIS A 180 12.41 -28.67 2.97
N PRO A 181 11.92 -29.72 2.27
CA PRO A 181 10.53 -29.76 1.79
C PRO A 181 9.45 -29.57 2.88
N VAL A 182 9.75 -29.95 4.13
CA VAL A 182 8.88 -29.80 5.30
C VAL A 182 9.08 -28.45 6.03
N TRP A 183 10.08 -27.65 5.65
CA TRP A 183 10.27 -26.29 6.14
C TRP A 183 10.91 -25.43 5.05
N GLN A 184 10.07 -24.88 4.18
CA GLN A 184 10.46 -24.41 2.86
C GLN A 184 10.98 -22.97 2.83
N GLN A 185 10.90 -22.23 3.94
CA GLN A 185 11.41 -20.85 4.06
C GLN A 185 10.90 -19.88 2.98
N ARG A 186 9.67 -20.05 2.46
CA ARG A 186 9.16 -19.29 1.29
C ARG A 186 9.36 -17.79 1.42
N LYS A 187 8.95 -17.23 2.56
CA LYS A 187 9.08 -15.79 2.88
C LYS A 187 10.54 -15.33 2.90
N LEU A 188 11.41 -16.08 3.57
CA LEU A 188 12.82 -15.72 3.67
C LEU A 188 13.55 -15.88 2.34
N ARG A 189 13.26 -16.93 1.56
CA ARG A 189 13.82 -17.11 0.20
C ARG A 189 13.47 -15.94 -0.71
N ALA A 190 12.19 -15.57 -0.78
CA ALA A 190 11.75 -14.43 -1.60
C ALA A 190 12.41 -13.11 -1.15
N PHE A 191 12.57 -12.91 0.16
CA PHE A 191 13.27 -11.74 0.69
C PHE A 191 14.76 -11.74 0.29
N CYS A 192 15.46 -12.85 0.48
CA CYS A 192 16.86 -13.01 0.11
C CYS A 192 17.09 -12.77 -1.38
N GLU A 193 16.24 -13.35 -2.24
CA GLU A 193 16.28 -13.14 -3.69
C GLU A 193 16.12 -11.66 -4.06
N SER A 194 15.13 -10.97 -3.47
CA SER A 194 14.89 -9.54 -3.71
C SER A 194 16.04 -8.61 -3.29
N LYS A 195 16.96 -9.11 -2.45
CA LYS A 195 18.09 -8.36 -1.89
C LYS A 195 19.45 -8.87 -2.40
N GLY A 196 19.46 -9.83 -3.32
CA GLY A 196 20.70 -10.45 -3.82
C GLY A 196 21.48 -11.20 -2.74
N ILE A 197 20.82 -11.67 -1.68
CA ILE A 197 21.42 -12.51 -0.63
C ILE A 197 21.17 -13.97 -1.00
N HIS A 198 22.20 -14.81 -0.94
CA HIS A 198 22.03 -16.23 -1.21
C HIS A 198 21.49 -16.96 0.02
N LEU A 199 20.43 -17.76 -0.14
CA LEU A 199 19.96 -18.65 0.93
C LEU A 199 20.71 -19.98 0.85
N SER A 200 21.27 -20.44 1.97
CA SER A 200 21.91 -21.76 2.07
C SER A 200 21.18 -22.64 3.09
N GLY A 201 20.59 -23.74 2.62
CA GLY A 201 19.78 -24.65 3.44
C GLY A 201 20.61 -25.65 4.25
N TYR A 202 20.69 -25.47 5.58
CA TYR A 202 21.16 -26.51 6.49
C TYR A 202 20.04 -27.51 6.83
N SER A 203 20.44 -28.69 7.34
CA SER A 203 19.53 -29.81 7.62
C SER A 203 18.62 -30.19 6.44
N PRO A 204 19.10 -30.23 5.18
CA PRO A 204 18.22 -30.41 4.01
C PRO A 204 17.48 -31.77 4.01
N LEU A 205 17.94 -32.72 4.83
CA LEU A 205 17.33 -34.05 5.01
C LEU A 205 16.53 -34.18 6.33
N GLY A 206 16.28 -33.07 7.04
CA GLY A 206 15.54 -33.06 8.32
C GLY A 206 16.34 -33.54 9.54
N SER A 207 17.68 -33.62 9.45
CA SER A 207 18.58 -34.07 10.52
C SER A 207 18.20 -35.40 11.21
N PRO A 208 18.08 -36.51 10.47
CA PRO A 208 17.53 -37.78 10.98
C PRO A 208 18.33 -38.43 12.11
N GLY A 209 19.58 -38.01 12.34
CA GLY A 209 20.46 -38.51 13.41
C GLY A 209 20.46 -37.67 14.69
N THR A 210 19.71 -36.56 14.75
CA THR A 210 19.66 -35.71 15.95
C THR A 210 18.56 -36.20 16.91
N MET A 211 18.93 -36.60 18.13
CA MET A 211 18.00 -37.14 19.14
C MET A 211 16.82 -36.22 19.50
N MET A 212 16.95 -34.91 19.29
CA MET A 212 15.93 -33.91 19.62
C MET A 212 14.98 -33.58 18.45
N VAL A 213 15.23 -34.15 17.26
CA VAL A 213 14.40 -33.97 16.06
C VAL A 213 13.64 -35.27 15.79
N LYS A 214 12.36 -35.16 15.41
CA LYS A 214 11.55 -36.33 15.05
C LYS A 214 12.20 -37.07 13.86
N PRO A 215 12.61 -38.34 14.02
CA PRO A 215 13.15 -39.13 12.92
C PRO A 215 12.14 -39.25 11.78
N GLY A 216 12.63 -39.30 10.55
CA GLY A 216 11.78 -39.51 9.36
C GLY A 216 10.98 -38.31 8.87
N ALA A 217 11.00 -37.16 9.56
CA ALA A 217 10.15 -36.01 9.22
C ALA A 217 10.21 -35.57 7.75
N VAL A 218 11.39 -35.62 7.12
CA VAL A 218 11.58 -35.28 5.69
C VAL A 218 11.68 -36.54 4.82
N LEU A 219 12.54 -37.49 5.18
CA LEU A 219 12.87 -38.65 4.32
C LEU A 219 11.76 -39.70 4.24
N GLU A 220 10.88 -39.77 5.25
CA GLU A 220 9.75 -40.69 5.30
C GLU A 220 8.42 -39.98 4.99
N HIS A 221 8.47 -38.68 4.65
CA HIS A 221 7.27 -37.93 4.32
C HIS A 221 6.59 -38.53 3.07
N PRO A 222 5.28 -38.87 3.09
CA PRO A 222 4.62 -39.58 2.00
C PRO A 222 4.79 -38.93 0.62
N ALA A 223 4.71 -37.59 0.55
CA ALA A 223 4.91 -36.86 -0.70
C ALA A 223 6.36 -36.95 -1.22
N VAL A 224 7.36 -36.97 -0.33
CA VAL A 224 8.78 -37.09 -0.71
C VAL A 224 9.07 -38.52 -1.16
N VAL A 225 8.53 -39.52 -0.47
CA VAL A 225 8.63 -40.93 -0.85
C VAL A 225 7.93 -41.18 -2.20
N SER A 226 6.72 -40.68 -2.39
CA SER A 226 5.98 -40.83 -3.65
C SER A 226 6.69 -40.13 -4.82
N ALA A 227 7.24 -38.94 -4.60
CA ALA A 227 8.07 -38.26 -5.59
C ALA A 227 9.32 -39.09 -5.93
N ALA A 228 9.97 -39.68 -4.93
CA ALA A 228 11.15 -40.53 -5.12
C ALA A 228 10.83 -41.77 -5.96
N GLU A 229 9.72 -42.45 -5.66
CA GLU A 229 9.23 -43.61 -6.42
C GLU A 229 8.93 -43.25 -7.88
N LYS A 230 8.19 -42.15 -8.11
CA LYS A 230 7.85 -41.68 -9.47
C LYS A 230 9.08 -41.33 -10.30
N LEU A 231 10.14 -40.85 -9.66
CA LEU A 231 11.37 -40.40 -10.32
C LEU A 231 12.45 -41.47 -10.38
N GLY A 232 12.23 -42.66 -9.79
CA GLY A 232 13.26 -43.69 -9.68
C GLY A 232 14.49 -43.23 -8.89
N LYS A 233 14.29 -42.37 -7.89
CA LYS A 233 15.34 -41.76 -7.05
C LYS A 233 15.09 -42.08 -5.57
N THR A 234 16.00 -41.68 -4.69
CA THR A 234 15.84 -41.84 -3.24
C THR A 234 15.12 -40.62 -2.63
N PRO A 235 14.48 -40.72 -1.46
CA PRO A 235 13.93 -39.56 -0.77
C PRO A 235 14.96 -38.46 -0.49
N ALA A 236 16.22 -38.83 -0.22
CA ALA A 236 17.32 -37.88 -0.04
C ALA A 236 17.65 -37.13 -1.34
N HIS A 237 17.69 -37.84 -2.48
CA HIS A 237 17.85 -37.24 -3.80
C HIS A 237 16.75 -36.20 -4.08
N VAL A 238 15.48 -36.54 -3.81
CA VAL A 238 14.35 -35.61 -3.99
C VAL A 238 14.48 -34.38 -3.10
N ALA A 239 14.76 -34.54 -1.81
CA ALA A 239 14.88 -33.40 -0.89
C ALA A 239 16.03 -32.45 -1.27
N LEU A 240 17.18 -32.99 -1.67
CA LEU A 240 18.34 -32.21 -2.10
C LEU A 240 18.09 -31.53 -3.45
N ARG A 241 17.53 -32.26 -4.41
CA ARG A 241 17.23 -31.73 -5.74
C ARG A 241 16.16 -30.65 -5.69
N TRP A 242 15.14 -30.83 -4.85
CA TRP A 242 14.14 -29.81 -4.55
C TRP A 242 14.83 -28.52 -4.10
N GLY A 243 15.79 -28.60 -3.17
CA GLY A 243 16.49 -27.39 -2.69
C GLY A 243 17.24 -26.65 -3.80
N ILE A 244 17.93 -27.38 -4.67
CA ILE A 244 18.65 -26.80 -5.82
C ILE A 244 17.68 -26.14 -6.81
N GLN A 245 16.54 -26.79 -7.11
CA GLN A 245 15.52 -26.23 -8.01
C GLN A 245 14.76 -25.05 -7.41
N MET A 246 14.70 -24.96 -6.08
CA MET A 246 14.18 -23.79 -5.37
C MET A 246 15.20 -22.65 -5.24
N GLY A 247 16.37 -22.76 -5.88
CA GLY A 247 17.35 -21.68 -5.97
C GLY A 247 18.26 -21.52 -4.75
N HIS A 248 18.42 -22.55 -3.90
CA HIS A 248 19.30 -22.48 -2.74
C HIS A 248 20.31 -23.63 -2.67
N SER A 249 21.47 -23.38 -2.06
CA SER A 249 22.44 -24.45 -1.80
C SER A 249 21.94 -25.38 -0.69
N VAL A 250 22.40 -26.62 -0.69
CA VAL A 250 22.03 -27.65 0.30
C VAL A 250 23.28 -28.19 0.99
N LEU A 251 23.19 -28.40 2.31
CA LEU A 251 24.31 -28.83 3.15
C LEU A 251 24.08 -30.23 3.77
N PRO A 252 23.97 -31.31 2.98
CA PRO A 252 23.80 -32.66 3.53
C PRO A 252 25.01 -33.08 4.36
N LYS A 253 24.76 -33.55 5.60
CA LYS A 253 25.79 -34.14 6.46
C LYS A 253 25.80 -35.66 6.34
N SER A 254 26.97 -36.25 6.15
CA SER A 254 27.20 -37.69 6.28
C SER A 254 28.66 -37.96 6.61
N VAL A 255 28.93 -39.05 7.34
CA VAL A 255 30.27 -39.62 7.54
C VAL A 255 30.39 -41.00 6.90
N ASN A 256 29.33 -41.46 6.22
CA ASN A 256 29.32 -42.70 5.47
C ASN A 256 29.58 -42.38 4.00
N GLU A 257 30.63 -43.00 3.45
CA GLU A 257 31.14 -42.71 2.11
C GLU A 257 30.10 -42.95 0.99
N GLU A 258 29.33 -44.04 1.05
CA GLU A 258 28.30 -44.33 0.04
C GLU A 258 27.21 -43.24 0.02
N ARG A 259 26.74 -42.82 1.20
CA ARG A 259 25.77 -41.72 1.30
C ARG A 259 26.35 -40.37 0.87
N ILE A 260 27.64 -40.12 1.14
CA ILE A 260 28.32 -38.91 0.67
C ILE A 260 28.28 -38.86 -0.86
N ARG A 261 28.65 -39.95 -1.53
CA ARG A 261 28.60 -40.05 -3.00
C ARG A 261 27.16 -39.91 -3.52
N ALA A 262 26.21 -40.62 -2.93
CA ALA A 262 24.80 -40.56 -3.34
C ALA A 262 24.22 -39.15 -3.22
N ASN A 263 24.50 -38.43 -2.12
CA ASN A 263 24.00 -37.07 -1.93
C ASN A 263 24.50 -36.05 -2.98
N LEU A 264 25.52 -36.38 -3.77
CA LEU A 264 26.02 -35.54 -4.87
C LEU A 264 25.32 -35.86 -6.22
N ASP A 265 24.60 -36.98 -6.32
CA ASP A 265 23.90 -37.44 -7.53
C ASP A 265 22.57 -36.71 -7.78
N VAL A 266 22.65 -35.38 -7.89
CA VAL A 266 21.49 -34.47 -7.93
C VAL A 266 21.55 -33.47 -9.09
N TYR A 267 22.39 -33.71 -10.10
CA TYR A 267 22.64 -32.74 -11.18
C TYR A 267 22.07 -33.15 -12.54
N ASP A 268 22.12 -34.44 -12.88
CA ASP A 268 21.80 -35.02 -14.19
C ASP A 268 20.31 -35.34 -14.41
N TRP A 269 19.45 -35.04 -13.43
CA TRP A 269 18.00 -35.22 -13.48
C TRP A 269 17.27 -34.09 -12.74
N SER A 270 15.99 -33.85 -13.00
CA SER A 270 15.18 -32.84 -12.30
C SER A 270 13.81 -33.36 -11.87
N ILE A 271 13.25 -32.72 -10.86
CA ILE A 271 11.86 -32.88 -10.43
C ILE A 271 10.99 -32.06 -11.40
N PRO A 272 10.03 -32.68 -12.11
CA PRO A 272 9.06 -31.99 -12.96
C PRO A 272 8.12 -31.08 -12.16
N ASP A 273 7.52 -30.09 -12.83
CA ASP A 273 6.71 -29.05 -12.20
C ASP A 273 5.49 -29.58 -11.45
N ASP A 274 4.86 -30.67 -11.93
CA ASP A 274 3.72 -31.30 -11.25
C ASP A 274 4.13 -31.95 -9.92
N ILE A 275 5.34 -32.53 -9.86
CA ILE A 275 5.89 -33.08 -8.63
C ILE A 275 6.40 -31.96 -7.72
N LEU A 276 6.95 -30.88 -8.25
CA LEU A 276 7.29 -29.69 -7.45
C LEU A 276 6.05 -29.07 -6.80
N ALA A 277 4.95 -28.96 -7.55
CA ALA A 277 3.67 -28.49 -7.02
C ALA A 277 3.15 -29.43 -5.91
N MET A 278 3.26 -30.75 -6.08
CA MET A 278 2.94 -31.71 -5.03
C MET A 278 3.78 -31.51 -3.76
N LEU A 279 5.10 -31.29 -3.90
CA LEU A 279 5.98 -31.03 -2.76
C LEU A 279 5.68 -29.68 -2.10
N ALA A 280 5.09 -28.72 -2.82
CA ALA A 280 4.65 -27.45 -2.26
C ALA A 280 3.48 -27.63 -1.27
N GLU A 281 2.68 -28.69 -1.39
CA GLU A 281 1.54 -28.95 -0.48
C GLU A 281 1.94 -29.65 0.84
N ILE A 282 3.24 -29.89 1.07
CA ILE A 282 3.74 -30.49 2.31
C ILE A 282 3.46 -29.56 3.50
N GLU A 283 2.98 -30.13 4.61
CA GLU A 283 2.76 -29.41 5.86
C GLU A 283 4.08 -28.85 6.43
N GLN A 284 4.09 -27.58 6.82
CA GLN A 284 5.32 -26.84 7.17
C GLN A 284 5.68 -26.85 8.66
N ALA A 285 6.64 -27.67 9.07
CA ALA A 285 7.12 -27.77 10.45
C ALA A 285 8.62 -27.47 10.57
N ARG A 286 8.97 -26.51 11.43
CA ARG A 286 10.37 -26.29 11.80
C ARG A 286 10.86 -27.37 12.76
N ALA A 287 11.95 -28.06 12.42
CA ALA A 287 12.56 -29.13 13.18
C ALA A 287 13.64 -28.64 14.17
N VAL A 288 14.44 -27.64 13.81
CA VAL A 288 15.50 -27.11 14.69
C VAL A 288 14.95 -25.94 15.52
N ASP A 289 14.32 -26.29 16.65
CA ASP A 289 13.81 -25.30 17.60
C ASP A 289 14.90 -24.85 18.58
N SER A 290 15.38 -23.62 18.41
CA SER A 290 16.39 -23.02 19.29
C SER A 290 15.93 -22.87 20.77
N ARG A 291 14.63 -23.07 21.09
CA ARG A 291 14.15 -23.13 22.48
C ARG A 291 14.69 -24.37 23.20
N GLN A 292 14.88 -25.48 22.48
CA GLN A 292 15.44 -26.70 23.04
C GLN A 292 16.96 -26.60 23.27
N LEU A 293 17.65 -25.76 22.49
CA LEU A 293 19.09 -25.54 22.58
C LEU A 293 19.49 -24.48 23.62
N PHE A 294 18.64 -23.47 23.86
CA PHE A 294 18.97 -22.32 24.71
C PHE A 294 17.98 -22.07 25.87
N CYS A 295 17.08 -23.01 26.19
CA CYS A 295 16.26 -22.96 27.41
C CYS A 295 16.45 -24.22 28.28
N ALA A 296 16.61 -24.04 29.59
CA ALA A 296 16.62 -25.16 30.54
C ALA A 296 15.19 -25.73 30.74
N PRO A 297 15.02 -27.05 30.97
CA PRO A 297 13.73 -27.63 31.32
C PRO A 297 13.26 -27.06 32.67
N GLY A 298 12.09 -26.39 32.68
CA GLY A 298 11.36 -26.11 33.92
C GLY A 298 11.52 -24.72 34.58
N ARG A 299 12.23 -23.73 34.00
CA ARG A 299 12.20 -22.34 34.53
C ARG A 299 12.11 -21.28 33.42
N ARG A 300 11.01 -20.51 33.40
CA ARG A 300 10.79 -19.38 32.48
C ARG A 300 11.60 -18.15 32.93
N ILE A 301 12.78 -17.92 32.35
CA ILE A 301 13.55 -16.68 32.59
C ILE A 301 13.11 -15.61 31.59
N LYS A 302 12.51 -14.53 32.12
CA LYS A 302 11.96 -13.36 31.37
C LYS A 302 12.99 -12.62 30.50
N ILE A 303 14.29 -12.73 30.78
CA ILE A 303 15.37 -11.98 30.11
C ILE A 303 15.62 -12.49 28.67
N HIS A 304 15.25 -13.73 28.36
CA HIS A 304 15.58 -14.38 27.08
C HIS A 304 14.67 -14.01 25.89
N ARG A 305 13.40 -13.62 26.12
CA ARG A 305 12.46 -13.30 25.01
C ARG A 305 12.82 -12.03 24.26
N ARG A 306 13.39 -11.03 24.96
CA ARG A 306 13.76 -9.73 24.38
C ARG A 306 15.08 -9.77 23.59
N VAL A 307 16.09 -10.52 24.07
CA VAL A 307 17.45 -10.52 23.49
C VAL A 307 17.53 -11.23 22.13
N MET A 308 16.61 -12.15 21.85
CA MET A 308 16.66 -13.03 20.69
C MET A 308 15.59 -12.75 19.62
N GLY A 309 14.66 -11.81 19.87
CA GLY A 309 13.56 -11.51 18.95
C GLY A 309 12.66 -12.72 18.65
N TRP A 310 12.28 -13.47 19.69
CA TRP A 310 11.54 -14.74 19.60
C TRP A 310 10.02 -14.59 19.37
N GLN A 311 9.50 -13.37 19.38
CA GLN A 311 8.07 -13.13 19.18
C GLN A 311 7.68 -13.39 17.72
N GLU A 312 8.58 -13.10 16.77
CA GLU A 312 8.28 -13.07 15.33
C GLU A 312 8.63 -14.38 14.58
N LEU A 313 9.42 -15.27 15.20
CA LEU A 313 9.74 -16.59 14.61
C LEU A 313 8.69 -17.66 14.95
N ASN A 314 7.81 -17.37 15.92
CA ASN A 314 6.73 -18.27 16.34
C ASN A 314 5.44 -18.10 15.51
N ASP A 315 5.33 -17.03 14.71
CA ASP A 315 4.14 -16.78 13.89
C ASP A 315 4.04 -17.76 12.70
N ASP A 316 5.18 -18.23 12.18
CA ASP A 316 5.20 -19.25 11.11
C ASP A 316 5.07 -20.71 11.62
N ILE A 317 5.18 -20.97 12.93
CA ILE A 317 5.17 -22.33 13.52
C ILE A 317 3.78 -22.75 14.03
N ARG A 318 2.85 -21.81 14.26
CA ARG A 318 1.54 -22.14 14.85
C ARG A 318 0.55 -22.82 13.89
N VAL A 319 0.94 -23.07 12.64
CA VAL A 319 0.07 -23.73 11.65
C VAL A 319 0.18 -25.27 11.70
N VAL A 320 1.18 -25.89 12.35
CA VAL A 320 1.54 -27.30 12.03
C VAL A 320 1.74 -28.27 13.20
N LEU A 321 1.58 -27.87 14.47
CA LEU A 321 1.69 -28.83 15.59
C LEU A 321 0.33 -29.33 16.06
N GLY A 322 -0.22 -30.29 15.30
CA GLY A 322 -1.31 -31.16 15.72
C GLY A 322 -0.83 -32.38 16.52
N ALA A 323 -1.39 -32.53 17.72
CA ALA A 323 -1.55 -33.76 18.51
C ALA A 323 -0.34 -34.33 19.29
N SER A 324 -0.21 -33.88 20.55
CA SER A 324 -0.10 -34.83 21.66
C SER A 324 -0.94 -34.37 22.86
N LYS A 325 -2.02 -35.11 23.13
CA LYS A 325 -2.90 -35.16 24.32
C LYS A 325 -2.71 -34.05 25.38
N MET A 326 -3.51 -32.99 25.28
CA MET A 326 -4.32 -32.33 26.33
C MET A 326 -5.10 -31.18 25.66
N ALA A 327 -6.31 -30.86 26.14
CA ALA A 327 -7.27 -29.94 25.52
C ALA A 327 -6.60 -28.66 24.97
N GLY A 328 -6.94 -28.30 23.72
CA GLY A 328 -6.34 -27.17 23.01
C GLY A 328 -6.40 -25.88 23.84
N SER A 329 -5.31 -25.13 23.89
CA SER A 329 -5.26 -23.82 24.55
C SER A 329 -4.54 -22.82 23.68
N PHE A 330 -4.93 -21.56 23.78
CA PHE A 330 -4.29 -20.43 23.13
C PHE A 330 -3.41 -19.70 24.13
N VAL A 331 -2.25 -19.24 23.68
CA VAL A 331 -1.35 -18.44 24.53
C VAL A 331 -1.65 -16.97 24.27
N LEU A 332 -2.12 -16.26 25.30
CA LEU A 332 -2.37 -14.83 25.27
C LEU A 332 -1.06 -14.04 25.22
N ASN A 333 -1.11 -12.75 24.85
CA ASN A 333 0.07 -11.87 24.88
C ASN A 333 0.69 -11.69 26.28
N THR A 334 -0.08 -11.92 27.34
CA THR A 334 0.42 -12.00 28.72
C THR A 334 1.27 -13.25 28.99
N GLY A 335 1.21 -14.24 28.10
CA GLY A 335 1.85 -15.55 28.25
C GLY A 335 1.02 -16.56 29.06
N ALA A 336 -0.21 -16.19 29.48
CA ALA A 336 -1.20 -17.09 30.06
C ALA A 336 -1.75 -18.07 29.02
N SER A 337 -2.09 -19.28 29.47
CA SER A 337 -2.70 -20.31 28.63
C SER A 337 -4.21 -20.28 28.82
N MET A 338 -4.94 -19.86 27.80
CA MET A 338 -6.40 -19.78 27.78
C MET A 338 -6.98 -21.03 27.10
N PRO A 339 -7.77 -21.87 27.77
CA PRO A 339 -8.39 -23.03 27.14
C PRO A 339 -9.28 -22.62 25.95
N SER A 340 -9.18 -23.38 24.86
CA SER A 340 -9.80 -23.02 23.58
C SER A 340 -11.33 -23.16 23.58
N VAL A 341 -11.90 -23.86 24.56
CA VAL A 341 -13.34 -24.03 24.74
C VAL A 341 -13.70 -23.59 26.16
N GLY A 342 -14.59 -22.62 26.28
CA GLY A 342 -15.12 -22.14 27.55
C GLY A 342 -16.64 -22.32 27.63
N LEU A 343 -17.18 -22.58 28.82
CA LEU A 343 -18.63 -22.61 29.02
C LEU A 343 -19.15 -21.16 29.10
N GLY A 344 -19.97 -20.75 28.13
CA GLY A 344 -20.70 -19.49 28.20
C GLY A 344 -21.87 -19.58 29.18
N THR A 345 -22.08 -18.55 30.01
CA THR A 345 -23.13 -18.55 31.06
C THR A 345 -24.28 -17.56 30.81
N TRP A 346 -24.24 -16.80 29.72
CA TRP A 346 -25.29 -15.84 29.36
C TRP A 346 -26.64 -16.54 29.10
N HIS A 347 -27.74 -15.99 29.64
CA HIS A 347 -29.08 -16.61 29.64
C HIS A 347 -29.14 -18.04 30.21
N ALA A 348 -28.18 -18.45 31.06
CA ALA A 348 -28.37 -19.62 31.91
C ALA A 348 -29.26 -19.20 33.09
N ALA A 349 -30.47 -19.76 33.16
CA ALA A 349 -31.43 -19.39 34.18
C ALA A 349 -30.86 -19.66 35.59
N PRO A 350 -31.09 -18.75 36.56
CA PRO A 350 -30.83 -19.01 37.96
C PRO A 350 -31.43 -20.35 38.39
N GLY A 351 -30.64 -21.18 39.09
CA GLY A 351 -30.96 -22.55 39.47
C GLY A 351 -30.44 -23.65 38.54
N LEU A 352 -30.06 -23.34 37.30
CA LEU A 352 -29.50 -24.32 36.35
C LEU A 352 -28.01 -24.11 36.04
N VAL A 353 -27.50 -22.88 36.18
CA VAL A 353 -26.11 -22.57 35.82
C VAL A 353 -25.10 -23.26 36.72
N GLY A 354 -25.40 -23.42 38.01
CA GLY A 354 -24.51 -24.07 38.98
C GLY A 354 -24.25 -25.53 38.62
N ASP A 355 -25.30 -26.27 38.28
CA ASP A 355 -25.20 -27.66 37.83
C ASP A 355 -24.51 -27.78 36.47
N ALA A 356 -24.77 -26.84 35.56
CA ALA A 356 -24.07 -26.76 34.28
C ALA A 356 -22.55 -26.53 34.45
N VAL A 357 -22.14 -25.65 35.36
CA VAL A 357 -20.73 -25.40 35.69
C VAL A 357 -20.08 -26.63 36.32
N CYS A 358 -20.75 -27.25 37.31
CA CYS A 358 -20.30 -28.50 37.92
C CYS A 358 -20.10 -29.60 36.87
N THR A 359 -21.06 -29.74 35.97
CA THR A 359 -21.03 -30.71 34.87
C THR A 359 -19.87 -30.41 33.93
N ALA A 360 -19.77 -29.18 33.41
CA ALA A 360 -18.72 -28.77 32.49
C ALA A 360 -17.32 -29.03 33.06
N VAL A 361 -17.06 -28.66 34.31
CA VAL A 361 -15.76 -28.88 34.95
C VAL A 361 -15.45 -30.37 35.11
N LYS A 362 -16.45 -31.18 35.53
CA LYS A 362 -16.31 -32.64 35.68
C LYS A 362 -16.03 -33.34 34.34
N VAL A 363 -16.62 -32.86 33.24
CA VAL A 363 -16.41 -33.45 31.91
C VAL A 363 -15.14 -32.95 31.21
N GLY A 364 -14.48 -31.93 31.74
CA GLY A 364 -13.15 -31.50 31.29
C GLY A 364 -13.02 -30.04 30.84
N TYR A 365 -14.07 -29.22 30.94
CA TYR A 365 -13.92 -27.78 30.74
C TYR A 365 -12.97 -27.22 31.79
N ARG A 366 -12.10 -26.30 31.35
CA ARG A 366 -11.19 -25.55 32.23
C ARG A 366 -11.33 -24.05 32.03
N HIS A 367 -12.36 -23.59 31.31
CA HIS A 367 -12.63 -22.18 31.08
C HIS A 367 -14.12 -21.90 31.27
N LEU A 368 -14.44 -20.85 32.05
CA LEU A 368 -15.79 -20.34 32.25
C LEU A 368 -15.85 -18.86 31.85
N ASP A 369 -16.87 -18.49 31.09
CA ASP A 369 -17.14 -17.11 30.70
C ASP A 369 -18.38 -16.57 31.43
N CYS A 370 -18.17 -15.56 32.26
CA CYS A 370 -19.14 -14.95 33.16
C CYS A 370 -19.30 -13.45 32.86
N ALA A 371 -20.31 -12.82 33.44
CA ALA A 371 -20.43 -11.37 33.54
C ALA A 371 -21.47 -11.00 34.60
N PRO A 372 -21.32 -9.87 35.31
CA PRO A 372 -22.29 -9.43 36.32
C PRO A 372 -23.67 -9.17 35.71
N SER A 373 -23.74 -8.71 34.45
CA SER A 373 -25.01 -8.47 33.75
C SER A 373 -25.80 -9.73 33.41
N TYR A 374 -25.20 -10.92 33.55
CA TYR A 374 -25.90 -12.19 33.37
C TYR A 374 -26.74 -12.56 34.60
N GLY A 375 -26.54 -11.86 35.73
CA GLY A 375 -27.32 -12.02 36.95
C GLY A 375 -27.10 -13.36 37.67
N ASN A 376 -26.02 -14.07 37.36
CA ASN A 376 -25.81 -15.45 37.80
C ASN A 376 -24.39 -15.75 38.33
N GLU A 377 -23.51 -14.75 38.50
CA GLU A 377 -22.14 -14.94 39.00
C GLU A 377 -22.11 -15.58 40.40
N LYS A 378 -23.05 -15.22 41.29
CA LYS A 378 -23.17 -15.83 42.64
C LYS A 378 -23.34 -17.35 42.59
N GLU A 379 -24.20 -17.83 41.70
CA GLU A 379 -24.45 -19.27 41.56
C GLU A 379 -23.25 -20.00 40.95
N VAL A 380 -22.57 -19.35 39.99
CA VAL A 380 -21.29 -19.85 39.46
C VAL A 380 -20.24 -19.94 40.57
N GLY A 381 -20.12 -18.92 41.43
CA GLY A 381 -19.21 -18.93 42.57
C GLY A 381 -19.50 -20.03 43.58
N MET A 382 -20.78 -20.26 43.91
CA MET A 382 -21.19 -21.38 44.75
C MET A 382 -20.86 -22.75 44.14
N ALA A 383 -20.92 -22.89 42.82
CA ALA A 383 -20.51 -24.12 42.12
C ALA A 383 -18.99 -24.30 42.12
N LEU A 384 -18.23 -23.23 41.86
CA LEU A 384 -16.76 -23.22 41.93
C LEU A 384 -16.26 -23.59 43.32
N ASN A 385 -16.79 -22.98 44.38
CA ASN A 385 -16.40 -23.28 45.75
C ASN A 385 -16.66 -24.75 46.10
N ARG A 386 -17.81 -25.31 45.70
CA ARG A 386 -18.10 -26.75 45.85
C ARG A 386 -17.06 -27.61 45.10
N LEU A 387 -16.76 -27.30 43.85
CA LEU A 387 -15.77 -28.04 43.06
C LEU A 387 -14.36 -28.00 43.67
N PHE A 388 -13.98 -26.89 44.30
CA PHE A 388 -12.70 -26.75 45.00
C PHE A 388 -12.69 -27.54 46.31
N GLN A 389 -13.75 -27.46 47.11
CA GLN A 389 -13.90 -28.21 48.36
C GLN A 389 -13.92 -29.73 48.12
N ASP A 390 -14.60 -30.16 47.07
CA ASP A 390 -14.68 -31.56 46.65
C ASP A 390 -13.38 -32.08 46.01
N GLY A 391 -12.38 -31.21 45.80
CA GLY A 391 -11.09 -31.57 45.20
C GLY A 391 -11.16 -31.97 43.72
N VAL A 392 -12.24 -31.58 43.01
CA VAL A 392 -12.43 -31.90 41.58
C VAL A 392 -11.40 -31.17 40.70
N VAL A 393 -11.11 -29.92 41.05
CA VAL A 393 -10.11 -29.04 40.43
C VAL A 393 -9.56 -28.07 41.47
N LYS A 394 -8.40 -27.48 41.22
CA LYS A 394 -7.89 -26.34 41.99
C LYS A 394 -8.23 -25.02 41.27
N ARG A 395 -8.14 -23.90 41.99
CA ARG A 395 -8.38 -22.58 41.38
C ARG A 395 -7.44 -22.32 40.21
N GLU A 396 -6.17 -22.68 40.34
CA GLU A 396 -5.15 -22.52 39.30
C GLU A 396 -5.37 -23.41 38.05
N ASP A 397 -6.23 -24.42 38.13
CA ASP A 397 -6.58 -25.27 36.99
C ASP A 397 -7.64 -24.64 36.07
N LEU A 398 -8.35 -23.60 36.55
CA LEU A 398 -9.42 -22.94 35.82
C LEU A 398 -9.00 -21.57 35.29
N PHE A 399 -9.48 -21.25 34.10
CA PHE A 399 -9.44 -19.94 33.48
C PHE A 399 -10.81 -19.28 33.61
N ILE A 400 -10.95 -18.27 34.47
CA ILE A 400 -12.23 -17.61 34.73
C ILE A 400 -12.22 -16.21 34.11
N THR A 401 -13.19 -15.97 33.21
CA THR A 401 -13.41 -14.68 32.54
C THR A 401 -14.63 -14.00 33.14
N SER A 402 -14.54 -12.71 33.47
CA SER A 402 -15.71 -11.85 33.73
C SER A 402 -15.56 -10.47 33.06
N LYS A 403 -16.56 -9.60 33.17
CA LYS A 403 -16.70 -8.40 32.36
C LYS A 403 -17.13 -7.17 33.18
N LEU A 404 -16.52 -6.02 32.90
CA LEU A 404 -16.91 -4.71 33.40
C LEU A 404 -18.15 -4.20 32.66
N TRP A 405 -19.27 -4.09 33.37
CA TRP A 405 -20.54 -3.63 32.80
C TRP A 405 -20.58 -2.13 32.51
N TYR A 406 -21.46 -1.72 31.59
CA TYR A 406 -21.53 -0.35 31.06
C TYR A 406 -21.72 0.74 32.12
N SER A 407 -22.47 0.47 33.18
CA SER A 407 -22.69 1.40 34.30
C SER A 407 -21.45 1.60 35.20
N ASN A 408 -20.40 0.81 34.99
CA ASN A 408 -19.16 0.83 35.75
C ASN A 408 -17.94 1.25 34.91
N ASN A 409 -18.13 1.66 33.64
CA ASN A 409 -17.03 2.08 32.76
C ASN A 409 -16.35 3.39 33.19
N ALA A 410 -16.90 4.15 34.15
CA ALA A 410 -16.17 5.31 34.69
C ALA A 410 -14.98 4.83 35.56
N PRO A 411 -13.76 5.39 35.40
CA PRO A 411 -12.54 4.88 36.05
C PRO A 411 -12.66 4.67 37.56
N GLN A 412 -13.40 5.54 38.26
CA GLN A 412 -13.61 5.46 39.71
C GLN A 412 -14.45 4.26 40.16
N TYR A 413 -15.24 3.64 39.28
CA TYR A 413 -16.10 2.50 39.60
C TYR A 413 -15.50 1.16 39.19
N VAL A 414 -14.42 1.15 38.41
CA VAL A 414 -13.77 -0.06 37.92
C VAL A 414 -13.27 -0.96 39.07
N PRO A 415 -12.60 -0.45 40.13
CA PRO A 415 -12.16 -1.29 41.25
C PRO A 415 -13.30 -1.91 42.07
N GLU A 416 -14.37 -1.15 42.32
CA GLU A 416 -15.56 -1.63 43.03
C GLU A 416 -16.26 -2.75 42.25
N ALA A 417 -16.35 -2.59 40.93
CA ALA A 417 -17.00 -3.55 40.04
C ALA A 417 -16.28 -4.91 40.01
N ILE A 418 -14.95 -4.93 39.87
CA ILE A 418 -14.21 -6.20 39.91
C ILE A 418 -14.30 -6.85 41.29
N GLN A 419 -14.26 -6.07 42.38
CA GLN A 419 -14.38 -6.62 43.73
C GLN A 419 -15.73 -7.32 43.92
N THR A 420 -16.82 -6.71 43.43
CA THR A 420 -18.16 -7.31 43.51
C THR A 420 -18.21 -8.64 42.75
N THR A 421 -17.65 -8.69 41.54
CA THR A 421 -17.55 -9.91 40.75
C THR A 421 -16.68 -10.98 41.44
N LEU A 422 -15.57 -10.60 42.07
CA LEU A 422 -14.71 -11.52 42.83
C LEU A 422 -15.45 -12.10 44.04
N ASP A 423 -16.20 -11.27 44.77
CA ASP A 423 -17.01 -11.71 45.91
C ASP A 423 -18.12 -12.67 45.47
N ASP A 424 -18.83 -12.35 44.38
CA ASP A 424 -19.92 -13.16 43.82
C ASP A 424 -19.38 -14.50 43.29
N LEU A 425 -18.25 -14.51 42.59
CA LEU A 425 -17.59 -15.72 42.11
C LEU A 425 -16.82 -16.46 43.22
N GLN A 426 -16.66 -15.87 44.41
CA GLN A 426 -15.87 -16.38 45.53
C GLN A 426 -14.40 -16.65 45.15
N LEU A 427 -13.78 -15.68 44.46
CA LEU A 427 -12.41 -15.76 43.92
C LEU A 427 -11.54 -14.62 44.44
N GLU A 428 -10.23 -14.85 44.49
CA GLU A 428 -9.24 -13.80 44.81
C GLU A 428 -8.77 -13.03 43.55
N TYR A 429 -8.85 -13.66 42.38
CA TYR A 429 -8.45 -13.08 41.10
C TYR A 429 -9.25 -13.66 39.94
N LEU A 430 -9.34 -12.91 38.84
CA LEU A 430 -9.80 -13.37 37.53
C LEU A 430 -8.62 -13.67 36.61
N ASP A 431 -8.77 -14.68 35.75
CA ASP A 431 -7.76 -14.93 34.70
C ASP A 431 -7.87 -13.90 33.57
N LEU A 432 -9.09 -13.43 33.30
CA LEU A 432 -9.39 -12.41 32.31
C LEU A 432 -10.52 -11.49 32.77
N TYR A 433 -10.30 -10.18 32.70
CA TYR A 433 -11.35 -9.17 32.91
C TYR A 433 -11.53 -8.29 31.68
N LEU A 434 -12.75 -8.24 31.13
CA LEU A 434 -13.04 -7.57 29.85
C LEU A 434 -13.84 -6.30 30.06
N ILE A 435 -13.55 -5.21 29.35
CA ILE A 435 -14.56 -4.17 29.12
C ILE A 435 -15.69 -4.80 28.29
N HIS A 436 -16.92 -4.92 28.81
CA HIS A 436 -17.99 -5.68 28.16
C HIS A 436 -18.38 -5.09 26.80
N GLY A 437 -18.19 -3.80 26.61
CA GLY A 437 -18.47 -3.10 25.37
C GLY A 437 -18.11 -1.63 25.48
N PRO A 438 -17.93 -0.91 24.36
CA PRO A 438 -17.48 0.47 24.37
C PRO A 438 -18.56 1.49 24.83
N ILE A 439 -19.52 1.08 25.67
CA ILE A 439 -20.70 1.87 26.09
C ILE A 439 -20.55 2.30 27.54
N ARG A 440 -20.86 3.55 27.87
CA ARG A 440 -20.94 4.01 29.27
C ARG A 440 -22.38 4.38 29.62
N LEU A 441 -22.86 3.90 30.77
CA LEU A 441 -24.14 4.30 31.35
C LEU A 441 -23.95 5.09 32.63
N LYS A 442 -24.99 5.82 33.04
CA LYS A 442 -25.12 6.32 34.41
C LYS A 442 -25.09 5.15 35.40
N LYS A 443 -24.44 5.35 36.57
CA LYS A 443 -24.31 4.29 37.59
C LYS A 443 -25.72 3.86 38.06
N GLY A 444 -25.96 2.54 38.09
CA GLY A 444 -27.21 1.96 38.59
C GLY A 444 -28.43 2.02 37.65
N THR A 445 -28.26 2.39 36.38
CA THR A 445 -29.39 2.55 35.44
C THR A 445 -29.48 1.45 34.37
N ALA A 446 -30.70 1.10 34.02
CA ALA A 446 -31.11 0.41 32.78
C ALA A 446 -32.47 0.99 32.35
N PRO A 447 -32.84 1.05 31.05
CA PRO A 447 -32.12 0.56 29.87
C PRO A 447 -31.08 1.55 29.32
N ILE A 448 -30.30 1.09 28.33
CA ILE A 448 -29.11 1.77 27.80
C ILE A 448 -29.43 3.07 27.03
N SER A 449 -30.58 3.17 26.34
CA SER A 449 -30.87 4.28 25.40
C SER A 449 -30.91 5.67 26.05
N GLU A 450 -31.60 5.83 27.19
CA GLU A 450 -31.81 7.14 27.83
C GLU A 450 -30.69 7.52 28.81
N ASN A 451 -29.87 6.55 29.22
CA ASN A 451 -28.89 6.71 30.30
C ASN A 451 -27.44 6.65 29.80
N SER A 452 -27.23 6.67 28.48
CA SER A 452 -25.91 6.65 27.85
C SER A 452 -25.13 7.93 28.10
N LEU A 453 -23.84 7.78 28.40
CA LEU A 453 -22.89 8.86 28.64
C LEU A 453 -21.71 8.75 27.66
N PRO A 454 -20.99 9.86 27.38
CA PRO A 454 -19.74 9.79 26.63
C PRO A 454 -18.76 8.78 27.23
N CYS A 455 -18.26 7.89 26.39
CA CYS A 455 -17.36 6.82 26.78
C CYS A 455 -15.90 7.27 26.64
N ASP A 456 -15.14 7.20 27.73
CA ASP A 456 -13.70 7.49 27.75
C ASP A 456 -12.93 6.18 27.94
N ILE A 457 -12.82 5.42 26.86
CA ILE A 457 -12.17 4.11 26.87
C ILE A 457 -10.71 4.19 27.33
N PRO A 458 -9.87 5.17 26.92
CA PRO A 458 -8.52 5.29 27.46
C PRO A 458 -8.48 5.42 28.98
N ALA A 459 -9.36 6.24 29.57
CA ALA A 459 -9.40 6.37 31.03
C ALA A 459 -9.91 5.11 31.72
N THR A 460 -10.96 4.46 31.17
CA THR A 460 -11.43 3.15 31.66
C THR A 460 -10.32 2.11 31.58
N TRP A 461 -9.60 2.06 30.46
CA TRP A 461 -8.49 1.13 30.24
C TRP A 461 -7.37 1.35 31.24
N ALA A 462 -6.97 2.60 31.49
CA ALA A 462 -5.98 2.91 32.51
C ALA A 462 -6.38 2.41 33.92
N ALA A 463 -7.68 2.40 34.24
CA ALA A 463 -8.17 1.77 35.48
C ALA A 463 -8.08 0.24 35.42
N MET A 464 -8.42 -0.39 34.29
CA MET A 464 -8.22 -1.84 34.08
C MET A 464 -6.76 -2.25 34.21
N GLU A 465 -5.82 -1.45 33.69
CA GLU A 465 -4.39 -1.71 33.83
C GLU A 465 -3.92 -1.70 35.28
N LYS A 466 -4.50 -0.83 36.14
CA LYS A 466 -4.23 -0.84 37.58
C LYS A 466 -4.71 -2.13 38.25
N LEU A 467 -5.85 -2.69 37.81
CA LEU A 467 -6.33 -3.99 38.29
C LEU A 467 -5.40 -5.13 37.87
N HIS A 468 -4.85 -5.05 36.66
CA HIS A 468 -3.83 -5.99 36.18
C HIS A 468 -2.55 -5.90 37.00
N ASP A 469 -2.04 -4.69 37.25
CA ASP A 469 -0.84 -4.49 38.05
C ASP A 469 -1.03 -4.94 39.51
N ALA A 470 -2.25 -4.81 40.05
CA ALA A 470 -2.63 -5.30 41.38
C ALA A 470 -2.85 -6.82 41.44
N GLY A 471 -2.84 -7.53 40.30
CA GLY A 471 -3.06 -8.98 40.24
C GLY A 471 -4.51 -9.43 40.42
N MET A 472 -5.47 -8.49 40.50
CA MET A 472 -6.91 -8.82 40.58
C MET A 472 -7.42 -9.42 39.26
N ALA A 473 -6.81 -9.03 38.14
CA ALA A 473 -7.02 -9.63 36.83
C ALA A 473 -5.67 -10.00 36.18
N ARG A 474 -5.40 -11.29 35.96
CA ARG A 474 -4.11 -11.73 35.38
C ARG A 474 -3.95 -11.32 33.91
N ALA A 475 -5.06 -11.12 33.21
CA ALA A 475 -5.12 -10.51 31.89
C ALA A 475 -6.32 -9.57 31.84
N ILE A 476 -6.21 -8.53 31.02
CA ILE A 476 -7.30 -7.59 30.75
C ILE A 476 -7.54 -7.53 29.24
N GLY A 477 -8.80 -7.34 28.84
CA GLY A 477 -9.19 -7.33 27.45
C GLY A 477 -10.44 -6.50 27.22
N VAL A 478 -10.97 -6.61 26.01
CA VAL A 478 -12.21 -5.93 25.60
C VAL A 478 -13.19 -6.94 25.00
N SER A 479 -14.44 -6.53 24.88
CA SER A 479 -15.49 -7.27 24.20
C SER A 479 -16.26 -6.29 23.31
N ASN A 480 -16.72 -6.74 22.15
CA ASN A 480 -17.47 -5.90 21.19
C ASN A 480 -16.67 -4.71 20.63
N PHE A 481 -15.36 -4.85 20.47
CA PHE A 481 -14.52 -3.84 19.84
C PHE A 481 -14.30 -4.18 18.37
N SER A 482 -14.64 -3.23 17.50
CA SER A 482 -14.40 -3.28 16.07
C SER A 482 -12.93 -2.99 15.72
N CYS A 483 -12.55 -3.14 14.45
CA CYS A 483 -11.14 -3.03 14.03
C CYS A 483 -10.49 -1.69 14.42
N ARG A 484 -11.17 -0.57 14.17
CA ARG A 484 -10.61 0.74 14.51
C ARG A 484 -10.60 0.98 16.01
N LYS A 485 -11.63 0.54 16.74
CA LYS A 485 -11.66 0.68 18.21
C LYS A 485 -10.50 -0.09 18.84
N MET A 486 -10.17 -1.26 18.27
CA MET A 486 -8.97 -2.01 18.63
C MET A 486 -7.69 -1.23 18.30
N GLU A 487 -7.54 -0.72 17.07
CA GLU A 487 -6.37 0.08 16.67
C GLU A 487 -6.17 1.32 17.57
N ALA A 488 -7.26 2.05 17.86
CA ALA A 488 -7.24 3.23 18.71
C ALA A 488 -6.83 2.90 20.16
N LEU A 489 -7.33 1.79 20.71
CA LEU A 489 -6.93 1.34 22.05
C LEU A 489 -5.47 0.87 22.06
N LEU A 490 -5.05 0.07 21.08
CA LEU A 490 -3.67 -0.42 20.96
C LEU A 490 -2.66 0.73 20.84
N ALA A 491 -3.04 1.84 20.23
CA ALA A 491 -2.18 3.01 20.10
C ALA A 491 -1.88 3.72 21.43
N VAL A 492 -2.75 3.58 22.44
CA VAL A 492 -2.64 4.31 23.71
C VAL A 492 -2.43 3.41 24.93
N ALA A 493 -2.70 2.11 24.82
CA ALA A 493 -2.60 1.15 25.91
C ALA A 493 -1.14 0.85 26.29
N ARG A 494 -0.82 0.91 27.58
CA ARG A 494 0.48 0.45 28.12
C ARG A 494 0.48 -1.08 28.26
N VAL A 495 -0.61 -1.65 28.76
CA VAL A 495 -0.86 -3.10 28.75
C VAL A 495 -1.79 -3.38 27.58
N PRO A 496 -1.33 -4.03 26.49
CA PRO A 496 -2.18 -4.28 25.34
C PRO A 496 -3.33 -5.24 25.71
N PRO A 497 -4.53 -5.09 25.13
CA PRO A 497 -5.63 -6.03 25.36
C PRO A 497 -5.20 -7.46 25.07
N ALA A 498 -5.43 -8.39 26.01
CA ALA A 498 -5.10 -9.79 25.84
C ALA A 498 -6.10 -10.52 24.94
N VAL A 499 -7.37 -10.12 25.03
CA VAL A 499 -8.49 -10.72 24.33
C VAL A 499 -9.41 -9.64 23.79
N ASN A 500 -9.94 -9.85 22.58
CA ASN A 500 -11.16 -9.20 22.10
C ASN A 500 -12.26 -10.26 21.94
N GLN A 501 -13.28 -10.23 22.80
CA GLN A 501 -14.39 -11.18 22.75
C GLN A 501 -15.52 -10.63 21.87
N VAL A 502 -15.88 -11.34 20.79
CA VAL A 502 -16.85 -10.85 19.79
C VAL A 502 -17.77 -11.95 19.29
N GLU A 503 -18.90 -11.59 18.70
CA GLU A 503 -19.74 -12.51 17.95
C GLU A 503 -18.92 -13.07 16.80
N CYS A 504 -18.72 -14.39 16.80
CA CYS A 504 -18.10 -15.04 15.65
C CYS A 504 -18.57 -16.49 15.50
N HIS A 505 -19.11 -16.77 14.31
CA HIS A 505 -19.58 -18.08 13.88
C HIS A 505 -19.52 -18.14 12.35
N PRO A 506 -19.81 -19.29 11.71
CA PRO A 506 -19.79 -19.37 10.26
C PRO A 506 -20.66 -18.32 9.52
N GLY A 507 -21.81 -17.95 10.09
CA GLY A 507 -22.66 -16.87 9.59
C GLY A 507 -22.14 -15.44 9.84
N TRP A 508 -21.14 -15.25 10.71
CA TRP A 508 -20.51 -13.95 10.97
C TRP A 508 -19.03 -14.14 11.30
N ARG A 509 -18.19 -14.23 10.27
CA ARG A 509 -16.84 -14.81 10.40
C ARG A 509 -15.77 -13.86 10.93
N GLN A 510 -16.07 -12.57 11.06
CA GLN A 510 -15.13 -11.56 11.58
C GLN A 510 -13.74 -11.57 10.92
N ALA A 511 -13.63 -11.87 9.62
CA ALA A 511 -12.34 -12.16 8.97
C ALA A 511 -11.29 -11.05 9.16
N ARG A 512 -11.68 -9.78 8.94
CA ARG A 512 -10.80 -8.63 9.15
C ARG A 512 -10.39 -8.45 10.60
N LEU A 513 -11.33 -8.58 11.54
CA LEU A 513 -11.05 -8.41 12.96
C LEU A 513 -10.16 -9.54 13.49
N ARG A 514 -10.34 -10.78 13.00
CA ARG A 514 -9.45 -11.91 13.28
C ARG A 514 -8.02 -11.63 12.82
N GLU A 515 -7.85 -11.07 11.62
CA GLU A 515 -6.52 -10.72 11.11
C GLU A 515 -5.87 -9.61 11.94
N LEU A 516 -6.60 -8.52 12.21
CA LEU A 516 -6.09 -7.43 13.05
C LEU A 516 -5.68 -7.95 14.43
N CYS A 517 -6.56 -8.69 15.10
CA CYS A 517 -6.27 -9.27 16.41
C CYS A 517 -5.01 -10.15 16.35
N ARG A 518 -4.88 -11.02 15.34
CA ARG A 518 -3.69 -11.84 15.13
C ARG A 518 -2.42 -11.00 14.97
N SER A 519 -2.44 -10.00 14.08
CA SER A 519 -1.30 -9.11 13.81
C SER A 519 -0.87 -8.30 15.04
N ALA A 520 -1.82 -7.95 15.91
CA ALA A 520 -1.58 -7.21 17.14
C ALA A 520 -1.26 -8.09 18.35
N GLY A 521 -1.21 -9.43 18.18
CA GLY A 521 -1.04 -10.38 19.28
C GLY A 521 -2.20 -10.41 20.28
N VAL A 522 -3.38 -9.92 19.89
CA VAL A 522 -4.62 -9.98 20.68
C VAL A 522 -5.37 -11.27 20.31
N HIS A 523 -5.79 -12.05 21.30
CA HIS A 523 -6.57 -13.26 21.03
C HIS A 523 -8.03 -12.92 20.73
N LEU A 524 -8.61 -13.48 19.68
CA LEU A 524 -10.04 -13.35 19.42
C LEU A 524 -10.81 -14.52 20.05
N SER A 525 -11.78 -14.20 20.91
CA SER A 525 -12.65 -15.19 21.55
C SER A 525 -14.08 -15.04 21.04
N ALA A 526 -14.64 -16.12 20.52
CA ALA A 526 -15.97 -16.13 19.92
C ALA A 526 -17.07 -16.37 20.95
N TYR A 527 -17.90 -15.36 21.20
CA TYR A 527 -19.22 -15.57 21.80
C TYR A 527 -20.25 -15.92 20.72
N SER A 528 -21.35 -16.55 21.13
CA SER A 528 -22.39 -17.10 20.25
C SER A 528 -21.85 -17.96 19.09
N PRO A 529 -20.89 -18.87 19.32
CA PRO A 529 -20.28 -19.65 18.23
C PRO A 529 -21.25 -20.59 17.51
N LEU A 530 -22.46 -20.79 18.06
CA LEU A 530 -23.54 -21.60 17.50
C LEU A 530 -24.68 -20.77 16.88
N GLY A 531 -24.54 -19.45 16.81
CA GLY A 531 -25.61 -18.57 16.32
C GLY A 531 -26.82 -18.51 17.24
N SER A 532 -26.59 -18.37 18.55
CA SER A 532 -27.59 -18.16 19.62
C SER A 532 -29.03 -18.68 19.34
N PRO A 533 -29.21 -19.99 19.11
CA PRO A 533 -30.42 -20.55 18.49
C PRO A 533 -31.71 -20.38 19.33
N ALA A 534 -31.60 -20.00 20.61
CA ALA A 534 -32.73 -19.72 21.48
C ALA A 534 -33.13 -18.23 21.55
N ALA A 535 -32.28 -17.32 21.04
CA ALA A 535 -32.52 -15.87 21.02
C ALA A 535 -32.94 -15.37 19.61
N ALA A 536 -32.71 -16.18 18.58
CA ALA A 536 -33.16 -15.95 17.21
C ALA A 536 -34.69 -16.02 17.13
N GLY A 537 -35.34 -14.97 16.61
CA GLY A 537 -36.75 -15.02 16.23
C GLY A 537 -36.99 -16.08 15.14
N ALA A 538 -38.25 -16.50 14.92
CA ALA A 538 -38.59 -17.56 13.97
C ALA A 538 -38.07 -17.34 12.53
N ASP A 539 -37.81 -16.08 12.16
CA ASP A 539 -37.36 -15.66 10.83
C ASP A 539 -35.85 -15.36 10.72
N ALA A 540 -35.07 -15.50 11.82
CA ALA A 540 -33.64 -15.15 11.80
C ALA A 540 -32.77 -16.27 11.16
N PRO A 541 -31.72 -15.91 10.39
CA PRO A 541 -30.84 -16.91 9.76
C PRO A 541 -30.19 -17.81 10.81
N SER A 542 -30.41 -19.12 10.73
CA SER A 542 -29.82 -20.07 11.69
C SER A 542 -28.50 -20.62 11.16
N VAL A 543 -27.40 -20.38 11.89
CA VAL A 543 -26.09 -21.00 11.60
C VAL A 543 -26.18 -22.52 11.57
N LEU A 544 -26.86 -23.11 12.56
CA LEU A 544 -27.06 -24.57 12.63
C LEU A 544 -28.08 -25.07 11.61
N GLY A 545 -28.95 -24.21 11.09
CA GLY A 545 -29.88 -24.53 10.01
C GLY A 545 -29.26 -24.47 8.62
N HIS A 546 -28.10 -23.84 8.46
CA HIS A 546 -27.53 -23.53 7.15
C HIS A 546 -27.14 -24.81 6.36
N PRO A 547 -27.49 -24.91 5.05
CA PRO A 547 -27.23 -26.10 4.24
C PRO A 547 -25.76 -26.55 4.21
N VAL A 548 -24.82 -25.61 4.15
CA VAL A 548 -23.37 -25.89 4.19
C VAL A 548 -22.98 -26.58 5.50
N VAL A 549 -23.40 -26.05 6.65
CA VAL A 549 -23.09 -26.62 7.96
C VAL A 549 -23.71 -28.02 8.09
N ALA A 550 -24.94 -28.19 7.61
CA ALA A 550 -25.62 -29.48 7.59
C ALA A 550 -24.94 -30.51 6.67
N SER A 551 -24.49 -30.09 5.49
CA SER A 551 -23.76 -30.91 4.53
C SER A 551 -22.44 -31.42 5.11
N ILE A 552 -21.62 -30.51 5.65
CA ILE A 552 -20.34 -30.85 6.28
C ILE A 552 -20.53 -31.77 7.48
N ALA A 553 -21.53 -31.48 8.33
CA ALA A 553 -21.91 -32.34 9.45
C ALA A 553 -22.27 -33.76 9.00
N GLY A 554 -23.06 -33.90 7.94
CA GLY A 554 -23.39 -35.20 7.35
C GLY A 554 -22.16 -35.94 6.81
N ARG A 555 -21.27 -35.26 6.09
CA ARG A 555 -20.05 -35.86 5.51
C ARG A 555 -19.04 -36.28 6.58
N LEU A 556 -18.95 -35.54 7.68
CA LEU A 556 -18.04 -35.84 8.79
C LEU A 556 -18.66 -36.74 9.86
N GLN A 557 -19.94 -37.07 9.75
CA GLN A 557 -20.72 -37.79 10.77
C GLN A 557 -20.61 -37.12 12.16
N ARG A 558 -20.72 -35.78 12.18
CA ARG A 558 -20.68 -34.95 13.39
C ARG A 558 -21.97 -34.15 13.51
N THR A 559 -22.24 -33.60 14.69
CA THR A 559 -23.37 -32.68 14.85
C THR A 559 -23.05 -31.33 14.21
N ARG A 560 -24.10 -30.57 13.88
CA ARG A 560 -23.93 -29.23 13.30
C ARG A 560 -23.25 -28.27 14.30
N ALA A 561 -23.50 -28.45 15.59
CA ALA A 561 -22.86 -27.69 16.66
C ALA A 561 -21.36 -28.01 16.75
N GLN A 562 -21.00 -29.30 16.73
CA GLN A 562 -19.62 -29.77 16.69
C GLN A 562 -18.86 -29.19 15.48
N VAL A 563 -19.48 -29.17 14.30
CA VAL A 563 -18.92 -28.57 13.09
C VAL A 563 -18.70 -27.06 13.24
N ALA A 564 -19.68 -26.30 13.73
CA ALA A 564 -19.53 -24.86 13.94
C ALA A 564 -18.42 -24.52 14.96
N LEU A 565 -18.33 -25.28 16.06
CA LEU A 565 -17.30 -25.09 17.08
C LEU A 565 -15.91 -25.48 16.57
N ARG A 566 -15.80 -26.61 15.86
CA ARG A 566 -14.54 -27.06 15.27
C ARG A 566 -14.03 -26.09 14.21
N TRP A 567 -14.93 -25.51 13.41
CA TRP A 567 -14.60 -24.41 12.50
C TRP A 567 -13.96 -23.25 13.28
N GLY A 568 -14.59 -22.83 14.38
CA GLY A 568 -14.04 -21.79 15.27
C GLY A 568 -12.62 -22.10 15.73
N LEU A 569 -12.37 -23.31 16.22
CA LEU A 569 -11.02 -23.72 16.64
C LEU A 569 -10.00 -23.68 15.48
N GLN A 570 -10.39 -24.16 14.29
CA GLN A 570 -9.49 -24.21 13.13
C GLN A 570 -9.22 -22.85 12.49
N VAL A 571 -10.11 -21.88 12.66
CA VAL A 571 -9.85 -20.49 12.24
C VAL A 571 -9.07 -19.67 13.29
N GLY A 572 -8.64 -20.31 14.37
CA GLY A 572 -7.69 -19.78 15.35
C GLY A 572 -8.31 -18.97 16.49
N GLN A 573 -9.58 -19.21 16.85
CA GLN A 573 -10.27 -18.53 17.96
C GLN A 573 -10.71 -19.52 19.04
N SER A 574 -10.83 -19.04 20.28
CA SER A 574 -11.54 -19.80 21.32
C SER A 574 -13.05 -19.69 21.10
N VAL A 575 -13.80 -20.72 21.50
CA VAL A 575 -15.26 -20.75 21.37
C VAL A 575 -15.91 -20.84 22.74
N LEU A 576 -17.01 -20.09 22.92
CA LEU A 576 -17.76 -20.02 24.17
C LEU A 576 -19.18 -20.59 24.03
N PRO A 577 -19.35 -21.89 23.73
CA PRO A 577 -20.69 -22.47 23.64
C PRO A 577 -21.41 -22.41 25.00
N LYS A 578 -22.64 -21.91 25.00
CA LYS A 578 -23.52 -21.92 26.16
C LYS A 578 -24.44 -23.14 26.12
N SER A 579 -24.54 -23.86 27.23
CA SER A 579 -25.56 -24.90 27.45
C SER A 579 -25.77 -25.11 28.96
N THR A 580 -27.01 -25.42 29.35
CA THR A 580 -27.35 -25.95 30.69
C THR A 580 -27.74 -27.43 30.65
N ASP A 581 -27.66 -28.04 29.47
CA ASP A 581 -27.96 -29.44 29.23
C ASP A 581 -26.68 -30.25 29.19
N GLU A 582 -26.60 -31.28 30.04
CA GLU A 582 -25.41 -32.10 30.22
C GLU A 582 -24.94 -32.78 28.93
N ALA A 583 -25.87 -33.31 28.13
CA ALA A 583 -25.53 -34.00 26.89
C ALA A 583 -24.89 -33.02 25.89
N ARG A 584 -25.47 -31.82 25.73
CA ARG A 584 -24.89 -30.76 24.89
C ARG A 584 -23.57 -30.22 25.42
N ILE A 585 -23.40 -30.12 26.74
CA ILE A 585 -22.12 -29.69 27.35
C ILE A 585 -21.01 -30.68 26.96
N ARG A 586 -21.27 -32.00 27.07
CA ARG A 586 -20.35 -33.07 26.65
C ARG A 586 -20.08 -33.03 25.15
N GLU A 587 -21.13 -32.92 24.34
CA GLU A 587 -21.05 -32.86 22.87
C GLU A 587 -20.16 -31.68 22.40
N ASN A 588 -20.37 -30.50 22.98
CA ASN A 588 -19.64 -29.28 22.62
C ASN A 588 -18.13 -29.35 22.96
N LEU A 589 -17.73 -30.24 23.87
CA LEU A 589 -16.32 -30.47 24.20
C LEU A 589 -15.67 -31.54 23.30
N ASP A 590 -16.47 -32.41 22.67
CA ASP A 590 -16.00 -33.50 21.79
C ASP A 590 -15.64 -33.00 20.38
N ILE A 591 -14.69 -32.06 20.32
CA ILE A 591 -14.26 -31.40 19.08
C ILE A 591 -12.75 -31.43 18.86
N PHE A 592 -12.02 -32.23 19.65
CA PHE A 592 -10.56 -32.34 19.57
C PHE A 592 -10.06 -33.58 18.84
N GLY A 593 -10.83 -34.67 18.85
CA GLY A 593 -10.45 -35.96 18.25
C GLY A 593 -10.57 -36.05 16.73
N TRP A 594 -10.93 -34.96 16.07
CA TRP A 594 -11.16 -34.89 14.63
C TRP A 594 -10.96 -33.45 14.12
N SER A 595 -10.92 -33.27 12.80
CA SER A 595 -10.82 -31.97 12.14
C SER A 595 -11.72 -31.90 10.91
N ILE A 596 -12.06 -30.68 10.50
CA ILE A 596 -12.70 -30.37 9.23
C ILE A 596 -11.58 -30.27 8.18
N PRO A 597 -11.56 -31.12 7.15
CA PRO A 597 -10.57 -31.03 6.06
C PRO A 597 -10.61 -29.67 5.36
N GLU A 598 -9.48 -29.23 4.81
CA GLU A 598 -9.35 -27.93 4.16
C GLU A 598 -10.38 -27.71 3.04
N ALA A 599 -10.64 -28.74 2.23
CA ALA A 599 -11.67 -28.70 1.19
C ALA A 599 -13.07 -28.39 1.76
N LEU A 600 -13.42 -28.91 2.94
CA LEU A 600 -14.69 -28.61 3.60
C LEU A 600 -14.64 -27.27 4.35
N MET A 601 -13.46 -26.88 4.85
CA MET A 601 -13.26 -25.55 5.45
C MET A 601 -13.53 -24.43 4.44
N ALA A 602 -13.19 -24.64 3.16
CA ALA A 602 -13.45 -23.69 2.08
C ALA A 602 -14.95 -23.48 1.82
N GLU A 603 -15.80 -24.51 1.98
CA GLU A 603 -17.26 -24.41 1.77
C GLU A 603 -17.92 -23.40 2.71
N PHE A 604 -17.37 -23.15 3.90
CA PHE A 604 -17.89 -22.10 4.81
C PHE A 604 -17.78 -20.68 4.25
N SER A 605 -17.02 -20.47 3.17
CA SER A 605 -16.98 -19.17 2.47
C SER A 605 -18.26 -18.83 1.72
N GLU A 606 -19.10 -19.83 1.43
CA GLU A 606 -20.38 -19.67 0.72
C GLU A 606 -21.53 -19.22 1.65
N ILE A 607 -21.31 -19.22 2.96
CA ILE A 607 -22.34 -18.82 3.94
C ILE A 607 -22.47 -17.29 3.93
N GLU A 608 -23.68 -16.80 3.67
CA GLU A 608 -23.99 -15.37 3.73
C GLU A 608 -23.64 -14.78 5.11
N GLN A 609 -23.06 -13.58 5.11
CA GLN A 609 -22.54 -12.96 6.32
C GLN A 609 -23.60 -12.01 6.92
N ALA A 610 -24.14 -12.38 8.07
CA ALA A 610 -25.07 -11.55 8.84
C ALA A 610 -24.78 -11.70 10.34
N ALA A 611 -24.70 -10.57 11.04
CA ALA A 611 -24.66 -10.57 12.50
C ALA A 611 -26.07 -10.87 13.05
N GLU A 612 -26.19 -11.83 13.96
CA GLU A 612 -27.44 -12.17 14.64
C GLU A 612 -27.80 -11.17 15.73
N PHE A 613 -26.80 -10.55 16.36
CA PHE A 613 -27.05 -9.36 17.16
C PHE A 613 -27.21 -8.15 16.23
N GLY A 614 -28.41 -8.02 15.67
CA GLY A 614 -28.84 -6.78 15.06
C GLY A 614 -28.78 -5.62 16.06
N VAL A 615 -28.64 -4.40 15.54
CA VAL A 615 -28.81 -3.19 16.35
C VAL A 615 -30.26 -3.14 16.83
N ASN A 616 -30.45 -3.39 18.12
CA ASN A 616 -31.60 -2.88 18.83
C ASN A 616 -31.27 -1.42 19.20
N PRO A 617 -32.13 -0.41 18.93
CA PRO A 617 -31.92 1.01 19.27
C PRO A 617 -31.66 1.31 20.78
N VAL A 618 -31.48 0.27 21.58
CA VAL A 618 -31.24 0.24 23.01
C VAL A 618 -29.76 -0.05 23.32
N ASN A 619 -28.79 0.30 22.47
CA ASN A 619 -27.36 0.04 22.73
C ASN A 619 -26.47 1.29 22.81
N GLY A 620 -27.05 2.50 22.88
CA GLY A 620 -26.29 3.75 23.06
C GLY A 620 -25.51 4.20 21.82
N TYR A 621 -25.62 3.44 20.73
CA TYR A 621 -25.19 3.74 19.37
C TYR A 621 -26.42 3.90 18.48
N LYS A 622 -26.41 4.87 17.56
CA LYS A 622 -27.60 5.21 16.77
C LYS A 622 -27.79 4.30 15.55
N THR A 623 -26.71 3.71 15.00
CA THR A 623 -26.75 2.78 13.85
C THR A 623 -25.69 1.66 13.93
N LEU A 624 -25.76 0.64 13.06
CA LEU A 624 -24.73 -0.42 12.88
C LEU A 624 -23.35 0.16 12.53
N GLU A 625 -23.37 1.32 11.89
CA GLU A 625 -22.26 2.09 11.35
C GLU A 625 -21.34 2.63 12.47
N ASP A 626 -21.94 2.97 13.62
CA ASP A 626 -21.26 3.41 14.85
C ASP A 626 -20.53 2.25 15.56
N LEU A 627 -21.11 1.05 15.52
CA LEU A 627 -20.57 -0.14 16.18
C LEU A 627 -19.38 -0.72 15.41
N TRP A 628 -19.41 -0.72 14.06
CA TRP A 628 -18.45 -1.45 13.20
C TRP A 628 -17.46 -0.61 12.39
N ASP A 629 -17.38 0.70 12.62
CA ASP A 629 -16.40 1.64 12.01
C ASP A 629 -16.57 1.91 10.50
N GLU A 630 -17.77 2.32 10.10
CA GLU A 630 -18.06 2.80 8.73
C GLU A 630 -17.80 4.32 8.56
N SER A 631 -16.92 4.87 9.39
CA SER A 631 -16.49 6.28 9.33
C SER A 631 -15.02 6.41 9.66
N PHE A 632 -14.36 7.45 9.14
CA PHE A 632 -12.97 7.82 9.42
C PHE A 632 -12.89 8.90 10.51
N LEU A 633 -11.79 8.95 11.27
CA LEU A 633 -11.63 9.85 12.42
C LEU A 633 -10.74 10.96 11.92
N LEU A 634 -11.23 12.18 11.97
CA LEU A 634 -10.48 13.36 11.58
C LEU A 634 -9.58 13.80 12.75
N ASN A 635 -8.50 14.52 12.45
CA ASN A 635 -7.63 15.12 13.47
C ASN A 635 -8.34 16.14 14.40
N THR A 636 -9.56 16.56 14.04
CA THR A 636 -10.44 17.38 14.88
C THR A 636 -11.27 16.56 15.89
N GLY A 637 -11.23 15.23 15.82
CA GLY A 637 -12.08 14.32 16.59
C GLY A 637 -13.44 14.02 15.95
N ALA A 638 -13.80 14.74 14.87
CA ALA A 638 -15.02 14.46 14.11
C ALA A 638 -14.92 13.12 13.34
N ARG A 639 -16.07 12.50 13.06
CA ARG A 639 -16.14 11.26 12.26
C ARG A 639 -16.77 11.51 10.90
N ILE A 640 -16.02 11.32 9.83
CA ILE A 640 -16.50 11.41 8.44
C ILE A 640 -16.97 10.03 7.97
N PRO A 641 -18.21 9.85 7.50
CA PRO A 641 -18.66 8.57 6.94
C PRO A 641 -17.77 8.07 5.79
N SER A 642 -17.60 6.75 5.66
CA SER A 642 -16.71 6.18 4.63
C SER A 642 -17.27 6.29 3.21
N VAL A 643 -18.59 6.46 3.08
CA VAL A 643 -19.29 6.68 1.80
C VAL A 643 -20.14 7.93 1.91
N GLY A 644 -19.96 8.86 0.99
CA GLY A 644 -20.79 10.06 0.84
C GLY A 644 -21.38 10.19 -0.55
N LEU A 645 -22.47 10.95 -0.68
CA LEU A 645 -23.07 11.27 -1.96
C LEU A 645 -22.47 12.59 -2.48
N GLY A 646 -21.77 12.53 -3.61
CA GLY A 646 -21.37 13.73 -4.34
C GLY A 646 -22.53 14.29 -5.16
N VAL A 647 -22.88 15.57 -4.98
CA VAL A 647 -24.00 16.21 -5.69
C VAL A 647 -23.57 17.02 -6.92
N TRP A 648 -22.27 17.03 -7.25
CA TRP A 648 -21.76 17.69 -8.45
C TRP A 648 -22.45 17.18 -9.72
N GLN A 649 -22.89 18.11 -10.58
CA GLN A 649 -23.62 17.81 -11.83
C GLN A 649 -24.94 17.02 -11.68
N ILE A 650 -25.51 16.91 -10.47
CA ILE A 650 -26.91 16.49 -10.33
C ILE A 650 -27.77 17.73 -10.57
N GLN A 651 -28.68 17.66 -11.54
CA GLN A 651 -29.54 18.79 -11.90
C GLN A 651 -30.40 19.22 -10.69
N PRO A 652 -30.65 20.53 -10.50
CA PRO A 652 -31.41 21.04 -9.35
C PRO A 652 -32.78 20.37 -9.14
N ASP A 653 -33.48 20.02 -10.21
CA ASP A 653 -34.77 19.33 -10.16
C ASP A 653 -34.69 17.86 -9.70
N ALA A 654 -33.53 17.21 -9.90
CA ALA A 654 -33.29 15.82 -9.54
C ALA A 654 -32.59 15.62 -8.19
N VAL A 655 -31.86 16.63 -7.69
CA VAL A 655 -30.99 16.50 -6.51
C VAL A 655 -31.76 16.16 -5.23
N SER A 656 -32.95 16.74 -5.06
CA SER A 656 -33.79 16.48 -3.88
C SER A 656 -34.18 15.00 -3.76
N ASN A 657 -34.59 14.40 -4.89
CA ASN A 657 -34.96 12.98 -4.92
C ASN A 657 -33.75 12.07 -4.70
N ALA A 658 -32.59 12.43 -5.27
CA ALA A 658 -31.34 11.68 -5.08
C ALA A 658 -30.90 11.69 -3.60
N ILE A 659 -30.97 12.84 -2.93
CA ILE A 659 -30.66 12.96 -1.49
C ILE A 659 -31.61 12.11 -0.65
N TYR A 660 -32.91 12.18 -0.94
CA TYR A 660 -33.91 11.41 -0.21
C TYR A 660 -33.69 9.89 -0.37
N ALA A 661 -33.41 9.44 -1.60
CA ALA A 661 -33.04 8.06 -1.89
C ALA A 661 -31.75 7.64 -1.17
N ALA A 662 -30.72 8.48 -1.16
CA ALA A 662 -29.46 8.20 -0.51
C ALA A 662 -29.60 8.10 1.02
N VAL A 663 -30.26 9.07 1.66
CA VAL A 663 -30.45 9.05 3.11
C VAL A 663 -31.29 7.85 3.55
N LYS A 664 -32.32 7.47 2.77
CA LYS A 664 -33.09 6.24 3.00
C LYS A 664 -32.28 4.97 2.77
N ALA A 665 -31.33 4.98 1.84
CA ALA A 665 -30.43 3.86 1.58
C ALA A 665 -29.31 3.72 2.62
N GLY A 666 -29.14 4.70 3.52
CA GLY A 666 -28.14 4.67 4.61
C GLY A 666 -27.06 5.75 4.51
N TYR A 667 -27.06 6.61 3.48
CA TYR A 667 -26.05 7.66 3.40
C TYR A 667 -26.21 8.65 4.55
N ARG A 668 -25.09 9.03 5.16
CA ARG A 668 -24.99 10.07 6.18
C ARG A 668 -24.02 11.18 5.83
N HIS A 669 -23.38 11.13 4.66
CA HIS A 669 -22.46 12.16 4.18
C HIS A 669 -22.91 12.74 2.84
N LEU A 670 -23.02 14.07 2.76
CA LEU A 670 -23.25 14.81 1.51
C LEU A 670 -22.04 15.71 1.21
N ASP A 671 -21.55 15.65 -0.03
CA ASP A 671 -20.51 16.55 -0.55
C ASP A 671 -21.12 17.59 -1.51
N CYS A 672 -21.06 18.84 -1.10
CA CYS A 672 -21.60 20.02 -1.77
C CYS A 672 -20.48 21.00 -2.15
N ALA A 673 -20.84 22.01 -2.95
CA ALA A 673 -20.06 23.23 -3.14
C ALA A 673 -20.96 24.29 -3.82
N PRO A 674 -20.73 25.60 -3.58
CA PRO A 674 -21.48 26.66 -4.26
C PRO A 674 -21.43 26.56 -5.79
N ALA A 675 -20.25 26.20 -6.34
CA ALA A 675 -20.04 26.06 -7.78
C ALA A 675 -20.82 24.92 -8.43
N TYR A 676 -21.43 24.02 -7.65
CA TYR A 676 -22.28 22.97 -8.20
C TYR A 676 -23.66 23.50 -8.58
N GLY A 677 -24.03 24.69 -8.09
CA GLY A 677 -25.27 25.40 -8.45
C GLY A 677 -26.55 24.78 -7.88
N ASN A 678 -26.46 23.90 -6.89
CA ASN A 678 -27.60 23.14 -6.35
C ASN A 678 -27.67 23.10 -4.81
N GLU A 679 -26.94 23.97 -4.09
CA GLU A 679 -26.95 23.99 -2.61
C GLU A 679 -28.32 24.38 -2.03
N LYS A 680 -29.09 25.24 -2.71
CA LYS A 680 -30.45 25.63 -2.28
C LYS A 680 -31.40 24.43 -2.26
N GLU A 681 -31.36 23.62 -3.30
CA GLU A 681 -32.18 22.43 -3.45
C GLU A 681 -31.74 21.33 -2.47
N VAL A 682 -30.43 21.20 -2.22
CA VAL A 682 -29.89 20.35 -1.15
C VAL A 682 -30.46 20.79 0.20
N GLY A 683 -30.49 22.10 0.50
CA GLY A 683 -31.04 22.65 1.73
C GLY A 683 -32.53 22.37 1.90
N HIS A 684 -33.33 22.51 0.83
CA HIS A 684 -34.74 22.11 0.83
C HIS A 684 -34.93 20.63 1.14
N ALA A 685 -34.10 19.75 0.55
CA ALA A 685 -34.15 18.32 0.79
C ALA A 685 -33.79 17.97 2.25
N LEU A 686 -32.74 18.58 2.80
CA LEU A 686 -32.34 18.38 4.20
C LEU A 686 -33.42 18.85 5.17
N LYS A 687 -33.96 20.06 4.97
CA LYS A 687 -35.06 20.58 5.80
C LYS A 687 -36.27 19.66 5.79
N LYS A 688 -36.62 19.11 4.62
CA LYS A 688 -37.71 18.14 4.49
C LYS A 688 -37.38 16.83 5.22
N LEU A 689 -36.17 16.28 5.06
CA LEU A 689 -35.75 15.06 5.77
C LEU A 689 -35.80 15.21 7.29
N PHE A 690 -35.43 16.39 7.81
CA PHE A 690 -35.49 16.71 9.23
C PHE A 690 -36.94 16.85 9.70
N ALA A 691 -37.78 17.56 8.94
CA ALA A 691 -39.21 17.73 9.25
C ALA A 691 -39.98 16.41 9.21
N ASP A 692 -39.66 15.54 8.24
CA ASP A 692 -40.26 14.20 8.09
C ASP A 692 -39.73 13.20 9.14
N GLY A 693 -38.75 13.60 9.98
CA GLY A 693 -38.18 12.74 11.02
C GLY A 693 -37.32 11.57 10.49
N VAL A 694 -36.87 11.64 9.24
CA VAL A 694 -36.06 10.57 8.62
C VAL A 694 -34.65 10.52 9.22
N VAL A 695 -34.07 11.69 9.47
CA VAL A 695 -32.77 11.89 10.15
C VAL A 695 -32.81 13.21 10.92
N LYS A 696 -31.93 13.39 11.90
CA LYS A 696 -31.69 14.69 12.55
C LYS A 696 -30.47 15.38 11.94
N ARG A 697 -30.32 16.69 12.19
CA ARG A 697 -29.14 17.44 11.71
C ARG A 697 -27.84 16.82 12.20
N GLU A 698 -27.80 16.41 13.46
CA GLU A 698 -26.62 15.78 14.07
C GLU A 698 -26.33 14.37 13.56
N ASP A 699 -27.24 13.75 12.80
CA ASP A 699 -27.02 12.44 12.19
C ASP A 699 -26.33 12.57 10.81
N MET A 700 -26.25 13.79 10.25
CA MET A 700 -25.67 14.05 8.93
C MET A 700 -24.30 14.71 9.04
N PHE A 701 -23.36 14.28 8.20
CA PHE A 701 -22.08 14.91 7.94
C PHE A 701 -22.15 15.70 6.64
N ILE A 702 -22.17 17.04 6.72
CA ILE A 702 -22.30 17.90 5.54
C ILE A 702 -20.97 18.57 5.23
N THR A 703 -20.47 18.37 4.00
CA THR A 703 -19.27 19.00 3.46
C THR A 703 -19.64 20.04 2.41
N SER A 704 -19.07 21.25 2.52
CA SER A 704 -19.10 22.23 1.43
C SER A 704 -17.75 22.96 1.29
N LYS A 705 -17.63 23.88 0.34
CA LYS A 705 -16.34 24.43 -0.11
C LYS A 705 -16.37 25.94 -0.30
N LEU A 706 -15.30 26.61 0.13
CA LEU A 706 -14.99 28.00 -0.19
C LEU A 706 -14.62 28.11 -1.67
N TRP A 707 -15.45 28.83 -2.43
CA TRP A 707 -15.23 29.01 -3.87
C TRP A 707 -14.11 30.00 -4.18
N SER A 708 -13.54 29.88 -5.38
CA SER A 708 -12.37 30.64 -5.86
C SER A 708 -12.56 32.17 -5.82
N THR A 709 -13.80 32.67 -5.83
CA THR A 709 -14.13 34.10 -5.70
C THR A 709 -14.01 34.64 -4.28
N ASN A 710 -13.93 33.77 -3.27
CA ASN A 710 -14.02 34.12 -1.85
C ASN A 710 -12.72 33.84 -1.07
N HIS A 711 -11.57 33.72 -1.76
CA HIS A 711 -10.27 33.49 -1.11
C HIS A 711 -9.73 34.69 -0.33
N ALA A 712 -10.22 35.91 -0.55
CA ALA A 712 -9.78 37.05 0.25
C ALA A 712 -10.17 36.82 1.73
N PRO A 713 -9.30 37.07 2.72
CA PRO A 713 -9.61 36.82 4.13
C PRO A 713 -10.93 37.46 4.61
N GLU A 714 -11.26 38.63 4.07
CA GLU A 714 -12.50 39.37 4.32
C GLU A 714 -13.74 38.77 3.66
N ASP A 715 -13.58 37.98 2.60
CA ASP A 715 -14.67 37.33 1.85
C ASP A 715 -14.98 35.91 2.35
N VAL A 716 -14.07 35.31 3.11
CA VAL A 716 -14.21 33.95 3.66
C VAL A 716 -15.45 33.82 4.57
N PRO A 717 -15.76 34.77 5.49
CA PRO A 717 -17.00 34.72 6.27
C PRO A 717 -18.27 34.82 5.42
N GLU A 718 -18.28 35.68 4.40
CA GLU A 718 -19.41 35.79 3.48
C GLU A 718 -19.63 34.47 2.70
N GLY A 719 -18.53 33.83 2.28
CA GLY A 719 -18.58 32.57 1.55
C GLY A 719 -19.27 31.45 2.33
N ILE A 720 -18.93 31.26 3.60
CA ILE A 720 -19.58 30.23 4.44
C ILE A 720 -21.02 30.62 4.79
N ASP A 721 -21.31 31.91 5.01
CA ASP A 721 -22.66 32.36 5.37
C ASP A 721 -23.66 32.16 4.24
N ASN A 722 -23.24 32.41 3.00
CA ASN A 722 -24.05 32.11 1.82
C ASN A 722 -24.33 30.60 1.69
N THR A 723 -23.31 29.76 1.88
CA THR A 723 -23.48 28.29 1.87
C THR A 723 -24.41 27.81 2.98
N LEU A 724 -24.27 28.32 4.21
CA LEU A 724 -25.15 27.97 5.33
C LEU A 724 -26.60 28.40 5.08
N GLN A 725 -26.79 29.58 4.49
CA GLN A 725 -28.10 30.08 4.09
C GLN A 725 -28.74 29.18 3.03
N ASP A 726 -28.01 28.85 1.97
CA ASP A 726 -28.52 28.02 0.87
C ASP A 726 -28.83 26.58 1.34
N LEU A 727 -27.96 26.00 2.16
CA LEU A 727 -28.19 24.68 2.76
C LEU A 727 -29.20 24.70 3.91
N GLN A 728 -29.61 25.88 4.40
CA GLN A 728 -30.49 26.07 5.56
C GLN A 728 -29.97 25.40 6.83
N LEU A 729 -28.69 25.62 7.14
CA LEU A 729 -27.98 25.02 8.28
C LEU A 729 -27.32 26.09 9.15
N ASP A 730 -27.14 25.78 10.44
CA ASP A 730 -26.39 26.66 11.37
C ASP A 730 -24.87 26.41 11.35
N TYR A 731 -24.44 25.21 10.91
CA TYR A 731 -23.04 24.81 10.84
C TYR A 731 -22.79 23.75 9.75
N LEU A 732 -21.54 23.66 9.30
CA LEU A 732 -21.01 22.57 8.48
C LEU A 732 -20.14 21.63 9.30
N ASP A 733 -20.16 20.33 8.96
CA ASP A 733 -19.26 19.36 9.58
C ASP A 733 -17.85 19.48 9.02
N LEU A 734 -17.73 19.85 7.74
CA LEU A 734 -16.45 20.09 7.07
C LEU A 734 -16.58 21.23 6.04
N TYR A 735 -15.67 22.20 6.11
CA TYR A 735 -15.56 23.28 5.12
C TYR A 735 -14.18 23.28 4.46
N LEU A 736 -14.13 23.15 3.13
CA LEU A 736 -12.87 22.99 2.38
C LEU A 736 -12.53 24.23 1.56
N ILE A 737 -11.25 24.58 1.41
CA ILE A 737 -10.83 25.40 0.26
C ILE A 737 -11.02 24.57 -1.02
N HIS A 738 -11.86 25.00 -1.96
CA HIS A 738 -12.23 24.20 -3.14
C HIS A 738 -11.02 23.86 -4.04
N GLY A 739 -10.09 24.80 -4.18
CA GLY A 739 -8.86 24.62 -4.91
C GLY A 739 -7.87 25.74 -4.59
N PRO A 740 -6.56 25.53 -4.84
CA PRO A 740 -5.55 26.53 -4.53
C PRO A 740 -5.45 27.62 -5.63
N MET A 741 -6.60 28.17 -6.04
CA MET A 741 -6.76 29.13 -7.15
C MET A 741 -7.76 30.22 -6.75
N ARG A 742 -7.40 31.48 -6.98
CA ARG A 742 -8.25 32.63 -6.70
C ARG A 742 -8.67 33.33 -8.00
N ILE A 743 -9.93 33.74 -8.05
CA ILE A 743 -10.47 34.59 -9.13
C ILE A 743 -11.12 35.86 -8.56
N LYS A 744 -11.32 36.88 -9.39
CA LYS A 744 -11.95 38.17 -9.04
C LYS A 744 -13.33 37.95 -8.40
N LYS A 745 -13.63 38.70 -7.33
CA LYS A 745 -14.93 38.66 -6.66
C LYS A 745 -16.06 38.97 -7.67
N GLY A 746 -17.11 38.16 -7.67
CA GLY A 746 -18.25 38.29 -8.59
C GLY A 746 -18.04 37.74 -10.00
N ALA A 747 -16.88 37.17 -10.33
CA ALA A 747 -16.65 36.51 -11.62
C ALA A 747 -17.52 35.25 -11.76
N SER A 748 -18.22 35.13 -12.89
CA SER A 748 -19.08 33.98 -13.23
C SER A 748 -18.33 32.87 -13.98
N THR A 749 -17.13 33.16 -14.50
CA THR A 749 -16.33 32.23 -15.32
C THR A 749 -14.90 32.11 -14.80
N MET A 750 -14.33 30.91 -14.90
CA MET A 750 -12.89 30.67 -14.66
C MET A 750 -12.05 31.01 -15.89
N SER A 751 -12.28 32.17 -16.48
CA SER A 751 -11.51 32.65 -17.62
C SER A 751 -10.20 33.33 -17.17
N PRO A 752 -9.12 33.27 -17.98
CA PRO A 752 -7.79 33.80 -17.67
C PRO A 752 -7.79 35.18 -16.99
N GLU A 753 -8.57 36.12 -17.52
CA GLU A 753 -8.68 37.50 -17.06
C GLU A 753 -9.27 37.66 -15.65
N ASN A 754 -9.91 36.61 -15.13
CA ASN A 754 -10.48 36.59 -13.79
C ASN A 754 -9.51 36.05 -12.75
N PHE A 755 -8.42 35.37 -13.11
CA PHE A 755 -7.44 34.87 -12.14
C PHE A 755 -6.64 36.01 -11.50
N ILE A 756 -6.42 35.90 -10.20
CA ILE A 756 -5.57 36.81 -9.42
C ILE A 756 -4.70 35.99 -8.47
N PRO A 757 -3.54 36.52 -8.03
CA PRO A 757 -2.64 35.79 -7.13
C PRO A 757 -3.35 35.27 -5.88
N THR A 758 -3.11 33.99 -5.57
CA THR A 758 -3.69 33.33 -4.41
C THR A 758 -2.79 33.53 -3.19
N ASP A 759 -3.34 34.08 -2.11
CA ASP A 759 -2.69 34.16 -0.80
C ASP A 759 -3.26 33.09 0.13
N ILE A 760 -2.80 31.84 -0.05
CA ILE A 760 -3.24 30.70 0.76
C ILE A 760 -3.01 30.92 2.26
N PRO A 761 -1.85 31.48 2.72
CA PRO A 761 -1.67 31.79 4.13
C PRO A 761 -2.77 32.68 4.71
N ALA A 762 -3.12 33.77 4.02
CA ALA A 762 -4.16 34.67 4.50
C ALA A 762 -5.55 34.01 4.43
N THR A 763 -5.87 33.29 3.35
CA THR A 763 -7.12 32.52 3.25
C THR A 763 -7.24 31.50 4.38
N TRP A 764 -6.18 30.73 4.66
CA TRP A 764 -6.19 29.72 5.72
C TRP A 764 -6.36 30.36 7.10
N GLY A 765 -5.68 31.47 7.37
CA GLY A 765 -5.86 32.22 8.61
C GLY A 765 -7.30 32.68 8.85
N ALA A 766 -8.06 32.97 7.79
CA ALA A 766 -9.49 33.24 7.89
C ALA A 766 -10.33 31.96 8.09
N MET A 767 -9.98 30.85 7.43
CA MET A 767 -10.61 29.53 7.67
C MET A 767 -10.45 29.08 9.13
N GLU A 768 -9.28 29.30 9.75
CA GLU A 768 -9.04 29.00 11.17
C GLU A 768 -9.97 29.80 12.10
N LYS A 769 -10.25 31.07 11.76
CA LYS A 769 -11.23 31.89 12.51
C LYS A 769 -12.65 31.33 12.36
N LEU A 770 -13.01 30.84 11.18
CA LEU A 770 -14.31 30.19 10.97
C LEU A 770 -14.45 28.93 11.82
N TYR A 771 -13.41 28.09 11.85
CA TYR A 771 -13.35 26.93 12.73
C TYR A 771 -13.55 27.33 14.21
N GLY A 772 -12.85 28.37 14.67
CA GLY A 772 -13.00 28.91 16.03
C GLY A 772 -14.38 29.49 16.35
N SER A 773 -15.16 29.90 15.33
CA SER A 773 -16.52 30.41 15.54
C SER A 773 -17.59 29.31 15.63
N GLY A 774 -17.26 28.07 15.28
CA GLY A 774 -18.19 26.93 15.29
C GLY A 774 -19.06 26.80 14.03
N LYS A 775 -18.97 27.75 13.07
CA LYS A 775 -19.66 27.65 11.77
C LYS A 775 -19.17 26.45 10.94
N ALA A 776 -17.93 26.02 11.13
CA ALA A 776 -17.39 24.77 10.60
C ALA A 776 -16.75 23.94 11.72
N ARG A 777 -17.16 22.68 11.88
CA ARG A 777 -16.61 21.76 12.90
C ARG A 777 -15.27 21.13 12.48
N ALA A 778 -14.92 21.24 11.21
CA ALA A 778 -13.62 20.91 10.67
C ALA A 778 -13.35 21.77 9.43
N ILE A 779 -12.08 22.09 9.18
CA ILE A 779 -11.64 22.79 7.99
C ILE A 779 -10.61 21.96 7.24
N GLY A 780 -10.59 22.08 5.93
CA GLY A 780 -9.67 21.32 5.09
C GLY A 780 -9.44 21.98 3.73
N VAL A 781 -8.86 21.22 2.82
CA VAL A 781 -8.52 21.67 1.47
C VAL A 781 -8.99 20.66 0.44
N SER A 782 -9.05 21.06 -0.82
CA SER A 782 -9.30 20.19 -1.95
C SER A 782 -8.34 20.53 -3.08
N ASN A 783 -7.89 19.51 -3.80
CA ASN A 783 -6.93 19.64 -4.91
C ASN A 783 -5.55 20.20 -4.51
N PHE A 784 -5.10 19.97 -3.27
CA PHE A 784 -3.75 20.34 -2.85
C PHE A 784 -2.78 19.19 -3.15
N SER A 785 -1.68 19.52 -3.82
CA SER A 785 -0.56 18.60 -4.05
C SER A 785 0.29 18.40 -2.78
N CYS A 786 1.23 17.45 -2.81
CA CYS A 786 2.16 17.23 -1.69
C CYS A 786 2.85 18.54 -1.26
N LYS A 787 3.42 19.27 -2.24
CA LYS A 787 4.11 20.53 -1.98
C LYS A 787 3.19 21.59 -1.35
N LYS A 788 1.98 21.78 -1.89
CA LYS A 788 1.03 22.75 -1.34
C LYS A 788 0.54 22.39 0.07
N LEU A 789 0.42 21.09 0.37
CA LEU A 789 0.13 20.65 1.73
C LEU A 789 1.30 20.91 2.68
N GLU A 790 2.54 20.64 2.26
CA GLU A 790 3.74 20.93 3.06
C GLU A 790 3.87 22.42 3.36
N ASP A 791 3.67 23.27 2.35
CA ASP A 791 3.68 24.73 2.51
C ASP A 791 2.58 25.18 3.49
N LEU A 792 1.40 24.55 3.44
CA LEU A 792 0.32 24.82 4.39
C LEU A 792 0.66 24.34 5.81
N PHE A 793 1.25 23.16 5.97
CA PHE A 793 1.66 22.65 7.28
C PHE A 793 2.69 23.54 7.96
N ALA A 794 3.54 24.23 7.19
CA ALA A 794 4.55 25.14 7.73
C ALA A 794 3.93 26.37 8.43
N ILE A 795 2.68 26.72 8.11
CA ILE A 795 2.01 27.92 8.61
C ILE A 795 0.75 27.66 9.43
N ALA A 796 0.11 26.49 9.27
CA ALA A 796 -1.18 26.18 9.84
C ALA A 796 -1.10 25.97 11.36
N ARG A 797 -1.94 26.68 12.12
CA ARG A 797 -2.15 26.45 13.55
C ARG A 797 -3.20 25.36 13.78
N VAL A 798 -4.25 25.37 12.97
CA VAL A 798 -5.21 24.26 12.85
C VAL A 798 -4.83 23.48 11.59
N PRO A 799 -4.33 22.24 11.70
CA PRO A 799 -3.99 21.43 10.53
C PRO A 799 -5.25 21.13 9.70
N PRO A 800 -5.16 21.03 8.36
CA PRO A 800 -6.30 20.61 7.54
C PRO A 800 -6.77 19.21 7.99
N ALA A 801 -8.07 19.06 8.22
CA ALA A 801 -8.67 17.79 8.61
C ALA A 801 -8.80 16.82 7.44
N VAL A 802 -9.06 17.37 6.25
CA VAL A 802 -9.27 16.62 5.01
C VAL A 802 -8.51 17.28 3.86
N ASN A 803 -7.92 16.48 2.99
CA ASN A 803 -7.61 16.86 1.61
C ASN A 803 -8.51 16.05 0.67
N GLN A 804 -9.41 16.72 -0.07
CA GLN A 804 -10.30 16.05 -1.01
C GLN A 804 -9.71 16.11 -2.43
N VAL A 805 -9.43 14.95 -3.03
CA VAL A 805 -8.73 14.85 -4.33
C VAL A 805 -9.35 13.77 -5.23
N GLU A 806 -9.06 13.84 -6.53
CA GLU A 806 -9.33 12.74 -7.46
C GLU A 806 -8.52 11.52 -6.98
N CYS A 807 -9.21 10.41 -6.67
CA CYS A 807 -8.54 9.17 -6.30
C CYS A 807 -9.42 7.96 -6.62
N HIS A 808 -8.84 6.96 -7.31
CA HIS A 808 -9.50 5.73 -7.73
C HIS A 808 -8.45 4.66 -8.09
N PRO A 809 -8.82 3.38 -8.37
CA PRO A 809 -7.86 2.32 -8.71
C PRO A 809 -6.81 2.68 -9.79
N VAL A 810 -7.20 3.47 -10.78
CA VAL A 810 -6.35 3.93 -11.89
C VAL A 810 -5.53 5.20 -11.56
N TRP A 811 -5.87 5.91 -10.48
CA TRP A 811 -5.15 7.10 -10.00
C TRP A 811 -5.15 7.13 -8.48
N GLN A 812 -4.19 6.46 -7.87
CA GLN A 812 -4.23 6.06 -6.47
C GLN A 812 -3.64 7.09 -5.51
N GLN A 813 -2.96 8.13 -6.02
CA GLN A 813 -2.39 9.22 -5.23
C GLN A 813 -1.40 8.74 -4.13
N ASP A 814 -0.57 7.72 -4.41
CA ASP A 814 0.22 7.03 -3.38
C ASP A 814 1.15 7.95 -2.57
N LYS A 815 1.87 8.85 -3.26
CA LYS A 815 2.73 9.85 -2.60
C LYS A 815 1.94 10.76 -1.65
N LEU A 816 0.77 11.22 -2.08
CA LEU A 816 -0.09 12.09 -1.30
C LEU A 816 -0.68 11.37 -0.07
N ARG A 817 -1.07 10.10 -0.22
CA ARG A 817 -1.53 9.26 0.91
C ARG A 817 -0.45 9.11 1.98
N LYS A 818 0.76 8.78 1.56
CA LYS A 818 1.91 8.61 2.47
C LYS A 818 2.26 9.90 3.21
N LEU A 819 2.06 11.07 2.58
CA LEU A 819 2.25 12.36 3.23
C LEU A 819 1.13 12.67 4.25
N CYS A 820 -0.13 12.45 3.88
CA CYS A 820 -1.29 12.80 4.70
C CYS A 820 -1.42 11.95 5.98
N GLN A 821 -1.14 10.64 5.88
CA GLN A 821 -1.37 9.66 6.95
C GLN A 821 -0.65 9.99 8.28
N PRO A 822 0.67 10.25 8.35
CA PRO A 822 1.35 10.60 9.60
C PRO A 822 0.97 11.98 10.13
N LYS A 823 0.38 12.85 9.30
CA LYS A 823 -0.07 14.20 9.68
C LYS A 823 -1.53 14.24 10.15
N GLY A 824 -2.21 13.09 10.16
CA GLY A 824 -3.61 12.98 10.55
C GLY A 824 -4.58 13.67 9.58
N VAL A 825 -4.16 13.96 8.34
CA VAL A 825 -5.02 14.53 7.30
C VAL A 825 -5.74 13.39 6.60
N HIS A 826 -7.07 13.39 6.62
CA HIS A 826 -7.86 12.36 5.95
C HIS A 826 -7.94 12.63 4.43
N LEU A 827 -7.77 11.60 3.61
CA LEU A 827 -7.98 11.72 2.17
C LEU A 827 -9.40 11.30 1.81
N SER A 828 -10.13 12.21 1.18
CA SER A 828 -11.45 11.93 0.63
C SER A 828 -11.38 11.90 -0.90
N ALA A 829 -11.81 10.80 -1.49
CA ALA A 829 -11.79 10.57 -2.92
C ALA A 829 -13.04 11.12 -3.60
N PHE A 830 -12.89 12.19 -4.40
CA PHE A 830 -13.89 12.54 -5.40
C PHE A 830 -13.63 11.76 -6.70
N SER A 831 -14.68 11.60 -7.52
CA SER A 831 -14.66 10.78 -8.73
C SER A 831 -14.10 9.36 -8.53
N PRO A 832 -14.50 8.62 -7.48
CA PRO A 832 -13.92 7.31 -7.16
C PRO A 832 -14.17 6.22 -8.21
N LEU A 833 -15.06 6.49 -9.18
CA LEU A 833 -15.37 5.62 -10.32
C LEU A 833 -14.77 6.10 -11.66
N GLY A 834 -13.96 7.16 -11.65
CA GLY A 834 -13.35 7.69 -12.88
C GLY A 834 -14.26 8.56 -13.76
N SER A 835 -15.32 9.15 -13.20
CA SER A 835 -16.28 10.04 -13.91
C SER A 835 -16.86 9.50 -15.23
N PRO A 836 -17.31 8.22 -15.32
CA PRO A 836 -17.77 7.64 -16.59
C PRO A 836 -18.98 8.41 -17.14
N GLY A 837 -18.86 8.93 -18.37
CA GLY A 837 -19.93 9.66 -19.06
C GLY A 837 -19.97 11.18 -18.83
N SER A 838 -18.99 11.77 -18.14
CA SER A 838 -18.86 13.23 -18.07
C SER A 838 -18.28 13.79 -19.39
N PRO A 839 -18.90 14.84 -19.99
CA PRO A 839 -18.36 15.47 -21.19
C PRO A 839 -16.92 15.96 -20.97
N GLY A 840 -16.00 15.63 -21.89
CA GLY A 840 -14.59 16.06 -21.83
C GLY A 840 -13.66 15.21 -20.96
N VAL A 841 -14.08 14.04 -20.48
CA VAL A 841 -13.23 13.11 -19.72
C VAL A 841 -12.79 11.93 -20.61
N ASN A 842 -11.52 11.91 -21.02
CA ASN A 842 -10.89 10.83 -21.80
C ASN A 842 -9.76 10.12 -21.01
N GLY A 843 -10.02 9.70 -19.78
CA GLY A 843 -9.08 8.90 -18.97
C GLY A 843 -9.26 7.38 -19.14
N PRO A 844 -8.32 6.54 -18.68
CA PRO A 844 -8.49 5.09 -18.69
C PRO A 844 -9.68 4.71 -17.79
N SER A 845 -10.63 3.95 -18.35
CA SER A 845 -11.88 3.59 -17.65
C SER A 845 -11.61 2.75 -16.40
N VAL A 846 -12.00 3.25 -15.23
CA VAL A 846 -11.94 2.50 -13.96
C VAL A 846 -12.87 1.28 -14.01
N LEU A 847 -14.09 1.45 -14.54
CA LEU A 847 -15.10 0.41 -14.58
C LEU A 847 -14.80 -0.71 -15.59
N ASN A 848 -14.01 -0.40 -16.63
CA ASN A 848 -13.60 -1.36 -17.66
C ASN A 848 -12.14 -1.82 -17.49
N ASN A 849 -11.47 -1.42 -16.40
CA ASN A 849 -10.09 -1.84 -16.16
C ASN A 849 -10.04 -3.37 -15.95
N PRO A 850 -9.18 -4.12 -16.66
CA PRO A 850 -9.16 -5.58 -16.60
C PRO A 850 -8.96 -6.15 -15.19
N ILE A 851 -8.18 -5.47 -14.34
CA ILE A 851 -7.94 -5.91 -12.96
C ILE A 851 -9.20 -5.68 -12.12
N VAL A 852 -9.83 -4.51 -12.24
CA VAL A 852 -11.07 -4.19 -11.51
C VAL A 852 -12.18 -5.15 -11.90
N VAL A 853 -12.35 -5.43 -13.20
CA VAL A 853 -13.34 -6.39 -13.72
C VAL A 853 -13.03 -7.81 -13.24
N SER A 854 -11.78 -8.27 -13.34
CA SER A 854 -11.40 -9.61 -12.87
C SER A 854 -11.64 -9.80 -11.38
N VAL A 855 -11.37 -8.78 -10.54
CA VAL A 855 -11.66 -8.83 -9.11
C VAL A 855 -13.17 -8.83 -8.86
N ALA A 856 -13.94 -8.04 -9.61
CA ALA A 856 -15.39 -8.00 -9.52
C ALA A 856 -16.04 -9.35 -9.85
N GLU A 857 -15.59 -10.02 -10.92
CA GLU A 857 -16.05 -11.36 -11.30
C GLU A 857 -15.76 -12.40 -10.20
N LYS A 858 -14.53 -12.40 -9.66
CA LYS A 858 -14.14 -13.32 -8.59
C LYS A 858 -14.96 -13.14 -7.32
N LEU A 859 -15.36 -11.91 -7.02
CA LEU A 859 -16.14 -11.58 -5.81
C LEU A 859 -17.66 -11.59 -6.04
N GLN A 860 -18.11 -11.84 -7.28
CA GLN A 860 -19.52 -11.70 -7.68
C GLN A 860 -20.09 -10.32 -7.30
N LYS A 861 -19.32 -9.26 -7.55
CA LYS A 861 -19.67 -7.85 -7.33
C LYS A 861 -19.57 -7.07 -8.63
N THR A 862 -20.05 -5.84 -8.64
CA THR A 862 -19.87 -4.96 -9.80
C THR A 862 -18.50 -4.26 -9.78
N PRO A 863 -17.95 -3.86 -10.93
CA PRO A 863 -16.71 -3.05 -10.97
C PRO A 863 -16.81 -1.76 -10.14
N ALA A 864 -17.99 -1.14 -10.08
CA ALA A 864 -18.24 0.05 -9.26
C ALA A 864 -18.11 -0.26 -7.77
N GLN A 865 -18.75 -1.34 -7.31
CA GLN A 865 -18.67 -1.81 -5.93
C GLN A 865 -17.23 -2.14 -5.52
N VAL A 866 -16.46 -2.80 -6.40
CA VAL A 866 -15.05 -3.09 -6.18
C VAL A 866 -14.20 -1.83 -6.11
N ALA A 867 -14.38 -0.86 -7.02
CA ALA A 867 -13.61 0.38 -7.00
C ALA A 867 -13.87 1.22 -5.74
N LEU A 868 -15.14 1.33 -5.31
CA LEU A 868 -15.49 2.03 -4.08
C LEU A 868 -14.96 1.31 -2.84
N ARG A 869 -15.08 -0.02 -2.80
CA ARG A 869 -14.57 -0.81 -1.67
C ARG A 869 -13.06 -0.75 -1.55
N TRP A 870 -12.35 -0.74 -2.69
CA TRP A 870 -10.92 -0.52 -2.75
C TRP A 870 -10.55 0.81 -2.07
N GLY A 871 -11.26 1.91 -2.37
CA GLY A 871 -11.00 3.22 -1.76
C GLY A 871 -11.12 3.20 -0.23
N ILE A 872 -12.19 2.58 0.29
CA ILE A 872 -12.40 2.42 1.73
C ILE A 872 -11.28 1.58 2.38
N GLN A 873 -10.89 0.47 1.74
CA GLN A 873 -9.81 -0.39 2.26
C GLN A 873 -8.43 0.27 2.18
N MET A 874 -8.23 1.24 1.28
CA MET A 874 -7.06 2.10 1.25
C MET A 874 -7.11 3.25 2.26
N GLY A 875 -8.11 3.28 3.15
CA GLY A 875 -8.24 4.26 4.23
C GLY A 875 -8.87 5.59 3.82
N GLN A 876 -9.62 5.63 2.72
CA GLN A 876 -10.21 6.86 2.18
C GLN A 876 -11.73 6.84 2.29
N SER A 877 -12.36 8.01 2.45
CA SER A 877 -13.80 8.14 2.18
C SER A 877 -14.03 8.28 0.68
N VAL A 878 -15.09 7.68 0.15
CA VAL A 878 -15.43 7.71 -1.28
C VAL A 878 -16.70 8.50 -1.54
N LEU A 879 -16.71 9.32 -2.59
CA LEU A 879 -17.82 10.23 -2.92
C LEU A 879 -18.41 9.92 -4.31
N PRO A 880 -19.09 8.77 -4.51
CA PRO A 880 -19.78 8.51 -5.77
C PRO A 880 -20.94 9.50 -5.99
N LYS A 881 -21.09 9.96 -7.23
CA LYS A 881 -22.25 10.72 -7.71
C LYS A 881 -23.27 9.78 -8.35
N SER A 882 -24.55 9.92 -8.01
CA SER A 882 -25.66 9.31 -8.77
C SER A 882 -26.98 10.02 -8.49
N ALA A 883 -27.81 10.20 -9.52
CA ALA A 883 -29.23 10.54 -9.38
C ALA A 883 -30.15 9.32 -9.55
N ASN A 884 -29.58 8.16 -9.91
CA ASN A 884 -30.31 6.92 -10.09
C ASN A 884 -30.37 6.15 -8.75
N GLU A 885 -31.58 5.92 -8.25
CA GLU A 885 -31.83 5.27 -6.95
C GLU A 885 -31.22 3.86 -6.85
N ALA A 886 -31.26 3.05 -7.92
CA ALA A 886 -30.70 1.71 -7.91
C ALA A 886 -29.18 1.75 -7.72
N ARG A 887 -28.48 2.64 -8.44
CA ARG A 887 -27.04 2.85 -8.28
C ARG A 887 -26.66 3.41 -6.91
N ILE A 888 -27.50 4.29 -6.34
CA ILE A 888 -27.30 4.81 -4.98
C ILE A 888 -27.28 3.65 -3.97
N LYS A 889 -28.28 2.75 -4.04
CA LYS A 889 -28.38 1.56 -3.19
C LYS A 889 -27.23 0.57 -3.44
N GLU A 890 -26.84 0.38 -4.69
CA GLU A 890 -25.71 -0.48 -5.05
C GLU A 890 -24.38 0.03 -4.46
N ASN A 891 -24.12 1.34 -4.58
CA ASN A 891 -22.88 1.98 -4.14
C ASN A 891 -22.66 1.92 -2.63
N ILE A 892 -23.72 1.96 -1.82
CA ILE A 892 -23.60 1.85 -0.35
C ILE A 892 -23.56 0.39 0.13
N SER A 893 -23.99 -0.56 -0.71
CA SER A 893 -23.93 -2.00 -0.46
C SER A 893 -22.50 -2.58 -0.61
N ILE A 894 -21.53 -1.88 -0.04
CA ILE A 894 -20.10 -2.22 -0.03
C ILE A 894 -19.53 -2.36 1.37
N LEU A 895 -20.33 -2.09 2.41
CA LEU A 895 -19.87 -2.07 3.80
C LEU A 895 -19.83 -3.48 4.43
N GLY A 896 -20.70 -4.39 3.97
CA GLY A 896 -20.83 -5.76 4.46
C GLY A 896 -19.83 -6.81 3.93
N TRP A 897 -18.87 -6.43 3.08
CA TRP A 897 -17.87 -7.35 2.51
C TRP A 897 -16.54 -6.65 2.23
N SER A 898 -15.46 -7.38 1.95
CA SER A 898 -14.13 -6.83 1.66
C SER A 898 -13.44 -7.52 0.48
N ILE A 899 -12.57 -6.80 -0.21
CA ILE A 899 -11.61 -7.34 -1.18
C ILE A 899 -10.51 -8.08 -0.40
N PRO A 900 -10.32 -9.40 -0.59
CA PRO A 900 -9.23 -10.18 0.00
C PRO A 900 -7.84 -9.65 -0.36
N GLU A 901 -6.82 -9.89 0.47
CA GLU A 901 -5.47 -9.34 0.28
C GLU A 901 -4.81 -9.75 -1.05
N ASP A 902 -4.98 -10.99 -1.49
CA ASP A 902 -4.46 -11.49 -2.77
C ASP A 902 -5.07 -10.75 -3.97
N LEU A 903 -6.36 -10.43 -3.90
CA LEU A 903 -7.05 -9.62 -4.91
C LEU A 903 -6.74 -8.13 -4.77
N MET A 904 -6.54 -7.65 -3.54
CA MET A 904 -6.16 -6.27 -3.25
C MET A 904 -4.75 -5.95 -3.78
N ALA A 905 -3.82 -6.92 -3.71
CA ALA A 905 -2.46 -6.79 -4.22
C ALA A 905 -2.43 -6.51 -5.74
N LYS A 906 -3.36 -7.07 -6.50
CA LYS A 906 -3.46 -6.87 -7.96
C LYS A 906 -3.65 -5.41 -8.37
N PHE A 907 -4.26 -4.59 -7.51
CA PHE A 907 -4.47 -3.17 -7.82
C PHE A 907 -3.14 -2.40 -7.94
N SER A 908 -2.05 -2.91 -7.38
CA SER A 908 -0.70 -2.33 -7.55
C SER A 908 -0.15 -2.49 -8.97
N GLU A 909 -0.68 -3.43 -9.75
CA GLU A 909 -0.32 -3.65 -11.16
C GLU A 909 -1.03 -2.66 -12.11
N ILE A 910 -2.05 -1.94 -11.62
CA ILE A 910 -2.78 -0.95 -12.41
C ILE A 910 -1.86 0.25 -12.66
N LYS A 911 -1.58 0.52 -13.93
CA LYS A 911 -0.82 1.71 -14.33
C LYS A 911 -1.55 2.99 -13.94
N GLN A 912 -0.80 3.92 -13.33
CA GLN A 912 -1.33 5.15 -12.76
C GLN A 912 -1.47 6.25 -13.82
N ALA A 913 -2.67 6.78 -14.01
CA ALA A 913 -2.94 7.94 -14.85
C ALA A 913 -4.11 8.77 -14.29
N SER A 914 -3.88 10.07 -14.07
CA SER A 914 -4.94 11.02 -13.72
C SER A 914 -5.74 11.40 -14.96
N GLN A 915 -7.02 11.74 -14.80
CA GLN A 915 -7.84 12.35 -15.86
C GLN A 915 -7.30 13.72 -16.33
N MET A 916 -6.33 14.33 -15.65
CA MET A 916 -5.88 15.71 -15.91
C MET A 916 -4.66 15.88 -16.85
N ALA A 917 -4.07 14.82 -17.42
CA ALA A 917 -2.78 14.88 -18.13
C ALA A 917 -2.85 15.03 -19.67
N GLU A 918 -3.88 15.69 -20.23
CA GLU A 918 -3.97 16.00 -21.68
C GLU A 918 -3.67 17.48 -22.01
N SER A 919 -3.44 18.33 -21.01
CA SER A 919 -3.13 19.75 -21.19
C SER A 919 -2.24 20.31 -20.09
N PHE A 920 -1.39 21.29 -20.42
CA PHE A 920 -0.58 22.05 -19.48
C PHE A 920 -1.29 23.35 -19.09
N LEU A 921 -1.14 23.77 -17.82
CA LEU A 921 -1.66 25.04 -17.35
C LEU A 921 -0.63 26.15 -17.65
N LEU A 922 -1.03 27.15 -18.42
CA LEU A 922 -0.23 28.34 -18.69
C LEU A 922 -0.28 29.31 -17.50
N ASN A 923 0.70 30.21 -17.39
CA ASN A 923 0.69 31.28 -16.37
C ASN A 923 -0.53 32.23 -16.47
N THR A 924 -1.22 32.25 -17.60
CA THR A 924 -2.48 32.97 -17.80
C THR A 924 -3.67 32.24 -17.18
N GLY A 925 -3.53 31.00 -16.72
CA GLY A 925 -4.64 30.13 -16.31
C GLY A 925 -5.35 29.43 -17.46
N ALA A 926 -5.02 29.76 -18.72
CA ALA A 926 -5.45 29.00 -19.88
C ALA A 926 -4.77 27.62 -19.92
N ARG A 927 -5.40 26.66 -20.59
CA ARG A 927 -4.83 25.32 -20.79
C ARG A 927 -4.38 25.17 -22.24
N ILE A 928 -3.14 24.72 -22.46
CA ILE A 928 -2.63 24.32 -23.76
C ILE A 928 -2.65 22.80 -23.86
N PRO A 929 -3.25 22.20 -24.90
CA PRO A 929 -3.16 20.76 -25.10
C PRO A 929 -1.72 20.29 -25.23
N SER A 930 -1.43 19.09 -24.71
CA SER A 930 -0.06 18.59 -24.66
C SER A 930 0.48 18.13 -26.03
N LEU A 931 -0.40 17.80 -26.97
CA LEU A 931 -0.09 17.43 -28.36
C LEU A 931 -0.94 18.25 -29.33
N GLY A 932 -0.28 18.88 -30.31
CA GLY A 932 -0.93 19.62 -31.39
C GLY A 932 -0.46 19.21 -32.78
N LEU A 933 -1.19 19.65 -33.80
CA LEU A 933 -0.84 19.45 -35.21
C LEU A 933 -0.20 20.73 -35.79
N GLY A 934 1.05 20.64 -36.20
CA GLY A 934 1.71 21.69 -36.99
C GLY A 934 1.30 21.63 -38.46
N THR A 935 0.86 22.74 -39.05
CA THR A 935 0.41 22.81 -40.46
C THR A 935 1.49 23.30 -41.44
N TRP A 936 2.71 23.54 -40.97
CA TRP A 936 3.84 23.95 -41.81
C TRP A 936 4.18 22.90 -42.88
N GLN A 937 4.38 23.34 -44.13
CA GLN A 937 4.75 22.52 -45.31
C GLN A 937 3.72 21.44 -45.71
N ILE A 938 2.49 21.45 -45.18
CA ILE A 938 1.41 20.64 -45.73
C ILE A 938 0.94 21.29 -47.04
N GLU A 939 0.93 20.52 -48.14
CA GLU A 939 0.54 21.01 -49.47
C GLU A 939 -0.90 21.55 -49.49
N GLN A 940 -1.13 22.59 -50.30
CA GLN A 940 -2.47 23.13 -50.54
C GLN A 940 -3.40 22.04 -51.06
N GLY A 941 -4.58 21.93 -50.45
CA GLY A 941 -5.55 20.87 -50.73
C GLY A 941 -5.48 19.64 -49.82
N ALA A 942 -4.36 19.40 -49.12
CA ALA A 942 -4.22 18.30 -48.15
C ALA A 942 -4.38 18.74 -46.67
N VAL A 943 -4.33 20.05 -46.40
CA VAL A 943 -4.47 20.63 -45.05
C VAL A 943 -5.81 20.29 -44.40
N THR A 944 -6.90 20.39 -45.15
CA THR A 944 -8.25 20.10 -44.64
C THR A 944 -8.36 18.67 -44.14
N ASP A 945 -7.90 17.70 -44.93
CA ASP A 945 -7.96 16.28 -44.58
C ASP A 945 -7.06 15.96 -43.38
N ALA A 946 -5.88 16.58 -43.30
CA ALA A 946 -4.97 16.42 -42.17
C ALA A 946 -5.57 16.94 -40.84
N ILE A 947 -6.20 18.13 -40.87
CA ILE A 947 -6.89 18.68 -39.69
C ILE A 947 -8.06 17.79 -39.29
N TYR A 948 -8.85 17.31 -40.25
CA TYR A 948 -9.98 16.42 -39.99
C TYR A 948 -9.52 15.09 -39.39
N ALA A 949 -8.44 14.51 -39.91
CA ALA A 949 -7.81 13.31 -39.39
C ALA A 949 -7.28 13.52 -37.95
N ALA A 950 -6.65 14.65 -37.67
CA ALA A 950 -6.11 14.96 -36.34
C ALA A 950 -7.24 15.16 -35.31
N VAL A 951 -8.25 15.96 -35.61
CA VAL A 951 -9.37 16.18 -34.69
C VAL A 951 -10.14 14.89 -34.41
N LYS A 952 -10.33 14.04 -35.44
CA LYS A 952 -10.90 12.68 -35.27
C LYS A 952 -10.01 11.74 -34.45
N ALA A 953 -8.70 11.83 -34.62
CA ALA A 953 -7.75 11.05 -33.82
C ALA A 953 -7.72 11.50 -32.35
N GLY A 954 -8.15 12.73 -32.05
CA GLY A 954 -8.28 13.27 -30.70
C GLY A 954 -7.50 14.55 -30.44
N TYR A 955 -6.76 15.07 -31.43
CA TYR A 955 -6.04 16.33 -31.30
C TYR A 955 -7.01 17.47 -31.00
N ARG A 956 -6.59 18.37 -30.11
CA ARG A 956 -7.34 19.60 -29.78
C ARG A 956 -6.49 20.85 -29.94
N HIS A 957 -5.31 20.77 -30.54
CA HIS A 957 -4.43 21.91 -30.79
C HIS A 957 -3.99 21.94 -32.26
N ILE A 958 -4.21 23.06 -32.93
CA ILE A 958 -3.79 23.33 -34.31
C ILE A 958 -2.86 24.54 -34.32
N ASP A 959 -1.67 24.38 -34.90
CA ASP A 959 -0.68 25.45 -35.12
C ASP A 959 -0.69 25.89 -36.60
N SER A 960 -0.86 27.19 -36.85
CA SER A 960 -0.75 27.77 -38.20
C SER A 960 -0.11 29.16 -38.19
N ALA A 961 0.38 29.61 -39.36
CA ALA A 961 0.98 30.94 -39.51
C ALA A 961 0.73 31.52 -40.92
N VAL A 962 0.78 32.85 -41.07
CA VAL A 962 0.54 33.52 -42.37
C VAL A 962 1.53 33.05 -43.44
N ALA A 963 2.79 32.85 -43.04
CA ALA A 963 3.85 32.42 -43.95
C ALA A 963 3.60 31.02 -44.54
N TYR A 964 2.72 30.23 -43.93
CA TYR A 964 2.39 28.87 -44.40
C TYR A 964 1.50 28.92 -45.65
N ARG A 965 0.88 30.07 -45.96
CA ARG A 965 -0.01 30.30 -47.12
C ARG A 965 -1.17 29.32 -47.22
N ASN A 966 -1.67 28.84 -46.08
CA ASN A 966 -2.78 27.88 -45.99
C ASN A 966 -3.89 28.32 -45.01
N GLN A 967 -3.85 29.53 -44.42
CA GLN A 967 -4.81 29.95 -43.38
C GLN A 967 -6.27 29.90 -43.81
N LYS A 968 -6.59 30.31 -45.04
CA LYS A 968 -7.97 30.21 -45.58
C LYS A 968 -8.47 28.77 -45.63
N GLU A 969 -7.60 27.82 -45.99
CA GLU A 969 -7.94 26.39 -45.99
C GLU A 969 -8.12 25.86 -44.57
N VAL A 970 -7.24 26.26 -43.64
CA VAL A 970 -7.39 25.95 -42.20
C VAL A 970 -8.74 26.47 -41.70
N GLY A 971 -9.09 27.73 -41.97
CA GLY A 971 -10.35 28.32 -41.54
C GLY A 971 -11.58 27.61 -42.10
N LEU A 972 -11.55 27.23 -43.39
CA LEU A 972 -12.61 26.43 -44.00
C LEU A 972 -12.74 25.04 -43.36
N ALA A 973 -11.62 24.39 -43.02
CA ALA A 973 -11.61 23.10 -42.33
C ALA A 973 -12.19 23.21 -40.91
N LEU A 974 -11.81 24.25 -40.16
CA LEU A 974 -12.32 24.52 -38.81
C LEU A 974 -13.83 24.78 -38.83
N LYS A 975 -14.29 25.68 -39.71
CA LYS A 975 -15.72 25.96 -39.87
C LYS A 975 -16.52 24.69 -40.16
N LYS A 976 -16.04 23.87 -41.10
CA LYS A 976 -16.69 22.61 -41.44
C LYS A 976 -16.73 21.64 -40.25
N LEU A 977 -15.65 21.52 -39.48
CA LEU A 977 -15.63 20.69 -38.27
C LEU A 977 -16.64 21.17 -37.21
N PHE A 978 -16.83 22.47 -37.09
CA PHE A 978 -17.83 23.06 -36.18
C PHE A 978 -19.27 22.81 -36.68
N GLU A 979 -19.52 23.03 -37.97
CA GLU A 979 -20.83 22.79 -38.61
C GLU A 979 -21.23 21.32 -38.58
N ASP A 980 -20.27 20.41 -38.80
CA ASP A 980 -20.45 18.96 -38.74
C ASP A 980 -20.58 18.44 -37.28
N GLY A 981 -20.42 19.31 -36.29
CA GLY A 981 -20.51 18.95 -34.86
C GLY A 981 -19.40 18.04 -34.36
N VAL A 982 -18.27 17.96 -35.08
CA VAL A 982 -17.13 17.08 -34.75
C VAL A 982 -16.37 17.61 -33.53
N VAL A 983 -16.26 18.92 -33.39
CA VAL A 983 -15.66 19.61 -32.24
C VAL A 983 -16.32 20.97 -32.08
N LYS A 984 -16.37 21.53 -30.87
CA LYS A 984 -16.83 22.91 -30.65
C LYS A 984 -15.65 23.88 -30.69
N ARG A 985 -15.89 25.15 -31.02
CA ARG A 985 -14.83 26.17 -31.05
C ARG A 985 -14.14 26.30 -29.69
N GLU A 986 -14.90 26.28 -28.60
CA GLU A 986 -14.36 26.34 -27.24
C GLU A 986 -13.51 25.13 -26.83
N ASP A 987 -13.64 24.00 -27.54
CA ASP A 987 -12.91 22.76 -27.26
C ASP A 987 -11.64 22.61 -28.11
N LEU A 988 -11.35 23.57 -29.00
CA LEU A 988 -10.19 23.56 -29.90
C LEU A 988 -9.24 24.72 -29.59
N TYR A 989 -7.98 24.43 -29.32
CA TYR A 989 -6.92 25.40 -29.12
C TYR A 989 -6.26 25.75 -30.45
N HIS A 990 -6.37 27.01 -30.88
CA HIS A 990 -5.72 27.47 -32.10
C HIS A 990 -4.61 28.48 -31.79
N GLU A 991 -3.39 28.12 -32.21
CA GLU A 991 -2.18 28.92 -32.07
C GLU A 991 -1.81 29.58 -33.39
N PHE A 992 -1.33 30.83 -33.31
CA PHE A 992 -0.97 31.62 -34.47
C PHE A 992 0.25 32.52 -34.26
N TYR A 993 1.02 32.71 -35.33
CA TYR A 993 2.05 33.75 -35.43
C TYR A 993 2.22 34.30 -36.85
N ARG A 994 2.71 35.54 -36.98
CA ARG A 994 3.06 36.14 -38.27
C ARG A 994 4.58 36.36 -38.38
N PRO A 995 5.28 35.65 -39.29
CA PRO A 995 6.70 35.87 -39.48
C PRO A 995 7.00 37.23 -40.09
N GLY A 996 7.90 37.98 -39.47
CA GLY A 996 8.57 39.10 -40.11
C GLY A 996 7.78 40.40 -40.23
N ASN A 997 6.61 40.53 -39.62
CA ASN A 997 5.95 41.81 -39.47
C ASN A 997 5.53 42.03 -38.02
N HIS A 998 6.42 42.65 -37.23
CA HIS A 998 6.23 42.88 -35.80
C HIS A 998 6.29 44.36 -35.45
N ALA A 999 5.96 45.25 -36.39
CA ALA A 999 5.83 46.66 -36.07
C ALA A 999 4.64 46.86 -35.10
N PRO A 1000 4.79 47.59 -33.98
CA PRO A 1000 3.71 47.79 -33.01
C PRO A 1000 2.38 48.26 -33.65
N GLU A 1001 2.48 49.06 -34.71
CA GLU A 1001 1.35 49.58 -35.49
C GLU A 1001 0.63 48.53 -36.36
N ASP A 1002 1.31 47.45 -36.76
CA ASP A 1002 0.75 46.43 -37.65
C ASP A 1002 0.10 45.25 -36.87
N VAL A 1003 0.45 45.07 -35.60
CA VAL A 1003 -0.04 43.97 -34.73
C VAL A 1003 -1.58 43.85 -34.73
N GLN A 1004 -2.29 44.98 -34.71
CA GLN A 1004 -3.75 45.01 -34.71
C GLN A 1004 -4.35 44.58 -36.06
N GLU A 1005 -3.78 45.03 -37.17
CA GLU A 1005 -4.24 44.67 -38.52
C GLU A 1005 -3.99 43.18 -38.78
N ASP A 1006 -2.83 42.69 -38.34
CA ASP A 1006 -2.37 41.33 -38.59
C ASP A 1006 -3.26 40.29 -37.92
N ILE A 1007 -3.67 40.49 -36.67
CA ILE A 1007 -4.61 39.59 -36.00
C ILE A 1007 -6.01 39.66 -36.61
N VAL A 1008 -6.47 40.84 -37.05
CA VAL A 1008 -7.81 40.99 -37.67
C VAL A 1008 -7.90 40.22 -38.97
N ASN A 1009 -6.90 40.39 -39.84
CA ASN A 1009 -6.85 39.68 -41.12
C ASN A 1009 -6.77 38.16 -40.91
N SER A 1010 -6.00 37.69 -39.92
CA SER A 1010 -5.91 36.26 -39.63
C SER A 1010 -7.18 35.69 -39.00
N LEU A 1011 -7.88 36.44 -38.14
CA LEU A 1011 -9.19 36.03 -37.61
C LEU A 1011 -10.23 35.89 -38.75
N GLU A 1012 -10.21 36.79 -39.73
CA GLU A 1012 -11.06 36.71 -40.92
C GLU A 1012 -10.72 35.47 -41.77
N ASP A 1013 -9.45 35.25 -42.10
CA ASP A 1013 -9.01 34.09 -42.90
C ASP A 1013 -9.28 32.75 -42.19
N LEU A 1014 -9.12 32.69 -40.87
CA LEU A 1014 -9.39 31.50 -40.05
C LEU A 1014 -10.88 31.32 -39.72
N GLN A 1015 -11.72 32.34 -39.99
CA GLN A 1015 -13.14 32.37 -39.61
C GLN A 1015 -13.35 32.17 -38.10
N LEU A 1016 -12.56 32.88 -37.28
CA LEU A 1016 -12.59 32.81 -35.83
C LEU A 1016 -12.85 34.19 -35.21
N ASP A 1017 -13.50 34.23 -34.05
CA ASP A 1017 -13.71 35.47 -33.28
C ASP A 1017 -12.50 35.84 -32.40
N TYR A 1018 -11.69 34.85 -32.01
CA TYR A 1018 -10.49 34.99 -31.19
C TYR A 1018 -9.48 33.87 -31.44
N LEU A 1019 -8.22 34.11 -31.06
CA LEU A 1019 -7.15 33.11 -31.00
C LEU A 1019 -6.92 32.63 -29.57
N ASP A 1020 -6.54 31.37 -29.39
CA ASP A 1020 -6.18 30.84 -28.07
C ASP A 1020 -4.77 31.27 -27.66
N LEU A 1021 -3.86 31.38 -28.64
CA LEU A 1021 -2.50 31.87 -28.46
C LEU A 1021 -2.02 32.68 -29.66
N TYR A 1022 -1.47 33.86 -29.40
CA TYR A 1022 -0.83 34.70 -30.42
C TYR A 1022 0.64 34.96 -30.07
N LEU A 1023 1.57 34.63 -30.99
CA LEU A 1023 3.01 34.72 -30.74
C LEU A 1023 3.72 35.80 -31.57
N ILE A 1024 4.72 36.45 -30.96
CA ILE A 1024 5.77 37.18 -31.69
C ILE A 1024 6.80 36.16 -32.19
N HIS A 1025 7.05 36.14 -33.50
CA HIS A 1025 7.99 35.22 -34.14
C HIS A 1025 9.40 35.80 -34.26
N GLY A 1026 10.24 35.56 -33.25
CA GLY A 1026 11.63 36.01 -33.16
C GLY A 1026 11.79 37.49 -32.81
N PRO A 1027 12.98 37.92 -32.35
CA PRO A 1027 13.25 39.31 -31.96
C PRO A 1027 13.48 40.26 -33.17
N ILE A 1028 13.10 39.86 -34.38
CA ILE A 1028 13.47 40.51 -35.65
C ILE A 1028 12.26 40.67 -36.56
N ARG A 1029 12.23 41.71 -37.41
CA ARG A 1029 11.18 41.91 -38.42
C ARG A 1029 11.80 42.10 -39.80
N ILE A 1030 11.02 41.94 -40.86
CA ILE A 1030 11.41 42.24 -42.22
C ILE A 1030 10.97 43.67 -42.54
N LYS A 1031 11.70 44.35 -43.43
CA LYS A 1031 11.24 45.59 -44.07
C LYS A 1031 9.90 45.34 -44.79
N LYS A 1032 8.89 46.16 -44.49
CA LYS A 1032 7.53 46.05 -45.05
C LYS A 1032 7.54 45.95 -46.58
N GLY A 1033 6.84 44.95 -47.12
CA GLY A 1033 6.73 44.70 -48.58
C GLY A 1033 7.91 43.98 -49.23
N THR A 1034 8.86 43.45 -48.45
CA THR A 1034 10.04 42.73 -48.98
C THR A 1034 10.05 41.25 -48.58
N MET A 1035 10.86 40.43 -49.26
CA MET A 1035 10.95 38.99 -49.00
C MET A 1035 11.73 38.68 -47.70
N PHE A 1036 11.41 37.56 -47.05
CA PHE A 1036 12.14 37.03 -45.89
C PHE A 1036 13.51 36.49 -46.34
N ILE A 1037 14.46 37.39 -46.53
CA ILE A 1037 15.88 37.12 -46.82
C ILE A 1037 16.75 37.94 -45.84
N PRO A 1038 17.94 37.46 -45.47
CA PRO A 1038 18.80 38.09 -44.46
C PRO A 1038 18.94 39.61 -44.62
N GLU A 1039 19.06 40.09 -45.85
CA GLU A 1039 19.31 41.49 -46.21
C GLU A 1039 18.13 42.43 -45.90
N ASN A 1040 16.93 41.87 -45.72
CA ASN A 1040 15.71 42.63 -45.46
C ASN A 1040 15.31 42.63 -43.97
N LEU A 1041 16.08 41.96 -43.10
CA LEU A 1041 15.79 41.89 -41.67
C LEU A 1041 16.25 43.16 -40.95
N ILE A 1042 15.38 43.72 -40.11
CA ILE A 1042 15.63 44.89 -39.27
C ILE A 1042 15.23 44.58 -37.83
N PRO A 1043 15.84 45.25 -36.83
CA PRO A 1043 15.45 45.09 -35.43
C PRO A 1043 13.97 45.43 -35.19
N THR A 1044 13.36 44.72 -34.25
CA THR A 1044 12.02 44.99 -33.74
C THR A 1044 12.11 45.67 -32.38
N ASP A 1045 11.28 46.69 -32.14
CA ASP A 1045 11.07 47.26 -30.81
C ASP A 1045 10.18 46.31 -30.00
N ILE A 1046 10.79 45.29 -29.40
CA ILE A 1046 10.08 44.22 -28.69
C ILE A 1046 9.20 44.74 -27.55
N PRO A 1047 9.64 45.69 -26.68
CA PRO A 1047 8.75 46.28 -25.67
C PRO A 1047 7.52 46.97 -26.28
N ALA A 1048 7.68 47.77 -27.33
CA ALA A 1048 6.54 48.44 -27.97
C ALA A 1048 5.59 47.45 -28.65
N THR A 1049 6.13 46.43 -29.33
CA THR A 1049 5.34 45.37 -29.96
C THR A 1049 4.62 44.53 -28.91
N TRP A 1050 5.28 44.20 -27.80
CA TRP A 1050 4.66 43.49 -26.69
C TRP A 1050 3.52 44.30 -26.08
N GLY A 1051 3.70 45.61 -25.88
CA GLY A 1051 2.62 46.49 -25.44
C GLY A 1051 1.42 46.53 -26.40
N ALA A 1052 1.62 46.30 -27.70
CA ALA A 1052 0.52 46.12 -28.65
C ALA A 1052 -0.15 44.73 -28.51
N MET A 1053 0.63 43.67 -28.27
CA MET A 1053 0.11 42.32 -27.96
C MET A 1053 -0.73 42.32 -26.67
N GLU A 1054 -0.29 43.03 -25.63
CA GLU A 1054 -1.03 43.19 -24.37
C GLU A 1054 -2.41 43.82 -24.60
N LYS A 1055 -2.52 44.80 -25.50
CA LYS A 1055 -3.83 45.38 -25.87
C LYS A 1055 -4.76 44.36 -26.53
N LEU A 1056 -4.23 43.46 -27.36
CA LEU A 1056 -5.02 42.37 -27.96
C LEU A 1056 -5.48 41.33 -26.95
N TYR A 1057 -4.60 41.02 -25.98
CA TYR A 1057 -4.94 40.17 -24.85
C TYR A 1057 -6.09 40.78 -24.04
N TYR A 1058 -5.97 42.06 -23.65
CA TYR A 1058 -7.02 42.76 -22.92
C TYR A 1058 -8.30 42.98 -23.72
N SER A 1059 -8.23 43.06 -25.05
CA SER A 1059 -9.43 43.16 -25.90
C SER A 1059 -10.12 41.81 -26.12
N GLY A 1060 -9.56 40.70 -25.64
CA GLY A 1060 -10.11 39.34 -25.83
C GLY A 1060 -9.91 38.77 -27.24
N LYS A 1061 -9.13 39.43 -28.11
CA LYS A 1061 -8.82 38.91 -29.47
C LYS A 1061 -7.81 37.77 -29.42
N ALA A 1062 -6.98 37.73 -28.38
CA ALA A 1062 -6.11 36.61 -28.04
C ALA A 1062 -6.30 36.24 -26.56
N ARG A 1063 -6.54 34.96 -26.25
CA ARG A 1063 -6.68 34.48 -24.86
C ARG A 1063 -5.36 34.31 -24.13
N ALA A 1064 -4.28 34.15 -24.88
CA ALA A 1064 -2.91 34.15 -24.38
C ALA A 1064 -2.00 34.79 -25.44
N ILE A 1065 -0.92 35.40 -24.98
CA ILE A 1065 0.13 35.96 -25.83
C ILE A 1065 1.47 35.35 -25.43
N GLY A 1066 2.34 35.13 -26.40
CA GLY A 1066 3.63 34.50 -26.18
C GLY A 1066 4.66 34.93 -27.20
N VAL A 1067 5.78 34.22 -27.18
CA VAL A 1067 6.89 34.42 -28.11
C VAL A 1067 7.28 33.10 -28.77
N SER A 1068 7.97 33.19 -29.89
CA SER A 1068 8.58 32.06 -30.59
C SER A 1068 10.03 32.43 -30.90
N ASN A 1069 10.94 31.47 -30.73
CA ASN A 1069 12.39 31.65 -30.98
C ASN A 1069 13.07 32.72 -30.12
N PHE A 1070 12.64 32.88 -28.86
CA PHE A 1070 13.36 33.74 -27.91
C PHE A 1070 14.39 32.91 -27.14
N SER A 1071 15.65 33.35 -27.18
CA SER A 1071 16.70 32.80 -26.33
C SER A 1071 16.47 33.13 -24.85
N SER A 1072 17.20 32.46 -23.95
CA SER A 1072 17.08 32.70 -22.51
C SER A 1072 17.22 34.18 -22.16
N LYS A 1073 18.20 34.86 -22.75
CA LYS A 1073 18.47 36.28 -22.53
C LYS A 1073 17.33 37.18 -23.04
N LYS A 1074 16.81 36.92 -24.25
CA LYS A 1074 15.72 37.71 -24.82
C LYS A 1074 14.41 37.51 -24.08
N LEU A 1075 14.16 36.30 -23.57
CA LEU A 1075 12.99 36.01 -22.74
C LEU A 1075 13.08 36.74 -21.40
N GLU A 1076 14.24 36.74 -20.73
CA GLU A 1076 14.48 37.54 -19.51
C GLU A 1076 14.28 39.03 -19.75
N ASP A 1077 14.85 39.57 -20.83
CA ASP A 1077 14.72 41.00 -21.17
C ASP A 1077 13.25 41.39 -21.38
N LEU A 1078 12.44 40.52 -22.00
CA LEU A 1078 11.00 40.73 -22.16
C LEU A 1078 10.25 40.62 -20.83
N LEU A 1079 10.52 39.59 -20.03
CA LEU A 1079 9.90 39.39 -18.73
C LEU A 1079 10.13 40.58 -17.78
N ALA A 1080 11.26 41.27 -17.91
CA ALA A 1080 11.58 42.45 -17.12
C ALA A 1080 10.69 43.67 -17.44
N VAL A 1081 10.06 43.71 -18.61
CA VAL A 1081 9.26 44.87 -19.07
C VAL A 1081 7.79 44.54 -19.35
N ALA A 1082 7.42 43.26 -19.38
CA ALA A 1082 6.07 42.80 -19.68
C ALA A 1082 5.11 43.00 -18.48
N HIS A 1083 3.94 43.58 -18.72
CA HIS A 1083 2.84 43.63 -17.75
C HIS A 1083 2.02 42.33 -17.77
N VAL A 1084 1.84 41.74 -18.95
CA VAL A 1084 1.33 40.38 -19.14
C VAL A 1084 2.51 39.50 -19.51
N PRO A 1085 2.98 38.61 -18.61
CA PRO A 1085 4.08 37.71 -18.92
C PRO A 1085 3.76 36.83 -20.13
N PRO A 1086 4.75 36.50 -21.00
CA PRO A 1086 4.54 35.57 -22.09
C PRO A 1086 4.05 34.21 -21.55
N ALA A 1087 2.95 33.71 -22.13
CA ALA A 1087 2.37 32.44 -21.73
C ALA A 1087 3.16 31.24 -22.26
N VAL A 1088 3.70 31.39 -23.47
CA VAL A 1088 4.42 30.34 -24.20
C VAL A 1088 5.69 30.92 -24.82
N ASN A 1089 6.77 30.14 -24.81
CA ASN A 1089 7.91 30.29 -25.71
C ASN A 1089 7.98 29.06 -26.64
N GLN A 1090 7.62 29.23 -27.91
CA GLN A 1090 7.62 28.17 -28.91
C GLN A 1090 8.99 28.07 -29.60
N VAL A 1091 9.69 26.94 -29.46
CA VAL A 1091 11.08 26.76 -29.94
C VAL A 1091 11.32 25.36 -30.53
N GLU A 1092 12.36 25.20 -31.37
CA GLU A 1092 12.77 23.88 -31.84
C GLU A 1092 13.32 23.05 -30.68
N CYS A 1093 12.62 22.01 -30.23
CA CYS A 1093 13.09 21.22 -29.09
C CYS A 1093 12.79 19.74 -29.31
N HIS A 1094 13.81 18.90 -29.15
CA HIS A 1094 13.72 17.45 -29.39
C HIS A 1094 14.88 16.73 -28.69
N PRO A 1095 14.90 15.38 -28.60
CA PRO A 1095 15.91 14.65 -27.82
C PRO A 1095 17.39 14.96 -28.16
N VAL A 1096 17.67 15.35 -29.40
CA VAL A 1096 19.02 15.73 -29.88
C VAL A 1096 19.34 17.24 -29.68
N TRP A 1097 18.34 18.08 -29.44
CA TRP A 1097 18.45 19.54 -29.27
C TRP A 1097 17.52 19.97 -28.14
N GLN A 1098 17.98 19.77 -26.91
CA GLN A 1098 17.11 19.77 -25.72
C GLN A 1098 16.87 21.18 -25.13
N GLN A 1099 17.72 22.15 -25.45
CA GLN A 1099 17.63 23.53 -24.96
C GLN A 1099 17.47 23.65 -23.42
N ASP A 1100 18.32 22.94 -22.67
CA ASP A 1100 18.13 22.77 -21.22
C ASP A 1100 18.13 24.07 -20.41
N LYS A 1101 19.00 25.03 -20.77
CA LYS A 1101 19.04 26.34 -20.11
C LYS A 1101 17.74 27.11 -20.32
N LEU A 1102 17.24 27.16 -21.55
CA LEU A 1102 15.96 27.80 -21.87
C LEU A 1102 14.78 27.09 -21.21
N ARG A 1103 14.75 25.76 -21.20
CA ARG A 1103 13.71 24.97 -20.50
C ARG A 1103 13.66 25.28 -19.02
N LYS A 1104 14.83 25.34 -18.36
CA LYS A 1104 14.94 25.69 -16.94
C LYS A 1104 14.43 27.10 -16.67
N LEU A 1105 14.81 28.07 -17.51
CA LEU A 1105 14.30 29.43 -17.41
C LEU A 1105 12.78 29.46 -17.53
N CYS A 1106 12.22 28.92 -18.63
CA CYS A 1106 10.77 28.84 -18.87
C CYS A 1106 10.03 28.25 -17.66
N HIS A 1107 10.52 27.14 -17.12
CA HIS A 1107 9.95 26.51 -15.92
C HIS A 1107 9.97 27.44 -14.70
N SER A 1108 11.12 28.07 -14.42
CA SER A 1108 11.28 28.96 -13.25
C SER A 1108 10.46 30.24 -13.33
N THR A 1109 10.15 30.71 -14.54
CA THR A 1109 9.40 31.96 -14.79
C THR A 1109 7.93 31.71 -15.10
N GLY A 1110 7.48 30.45 -15.07
CA GLY A 1110 6.10 30.06 -15.39
C GLY A 1110 5.73 30.21 -16.88
N VAL A 1111 6.70 30.40 -17.77
CA VAL A 1111 6.47 30.45 -19.23
C VAL A 1111 6.46 29.01 -19.74
N HIS A 1112 5.42 28.60 -20.45
CA HIS A 1112 5.35 27.23 -20.98
C HIS A 1112 6.25 27.08 -22.22
N LEU A 1113 7.01 25.98 -22.31
CA LEU A 1113 7.81 25.69 -23.50
C LEU A 1113 7.02 24.78 -24.46
N SER A 1114 6.81 25.25 -25.67
CA SER A 1114 6.17 24.48 -26.74
C SER A 1114 7.22 24.10 -27.80
N ALA A 1115 7.36 22.80 -28.06
CA ALA A 1115 8.33 22.28 -29.00
C ALA A 1115 7.74 22.25 -30.42
N TYR A 1116 8.18 23.17 -31.28
CA TYR A 1116 7.98 23.01 -32.72
C TYR A 1116 9.03 22.05 -33.29
N SER A 1117 8.70 21.31 -34.34
CA SER A 1117 9.57 20.26 -34.91
C SER A 1117 10.11 19.24 -33.90
N PRO A 1118 9.27 18.60 -33.05
CA PRO A 1118 9.71 17.65 -32.03
C PRO A 1118 10.33 16.36 -32.60
N LEU A 1119 10.17 16.13 -33.91
CA LEU A 1119 10.77 15.03 -34.68
C LEU A 1119 11.96 15.49 -35.54
N GLY A 1120 12.37 16.75 -35.39
CA GLY A 1120 13.30 17.44 -36.30
C GLY A 1120 12.65 17.82 -37.63
N SER A 1121 13.48 18.26 -38.58
CA SER A 1121 13.05 18.68 -39.93
C SER A 1121 13.61 17.80 -41.07
N PRO A 1122 13.53 16.45 -41.00
CA PRO A 1122 14.01 15.60 -42.09
C PRO A 1122 13.24 15.92 -43.37
N GLY A 1123 13.96 16.38 -44.41
CA GLY A 1123 13.38 16.73 -45.72
C GLY A 1123 13.17 18.22 -45.99
N SER A 1124 13.52 19.14 -45.07
CA SER A 1124 13.56 20.58 -45.42
C SER A 1124 14.78 20.90 -46.29
N PRO A 1125 14.64 21.73 -47.35
CA PRO A 1125 15.77 22.15 -48.16
C PRO A 1125 16.84 22.82 -47.28
N GLY A 1126 18.06 22.27 -47.22
CA GLY A 1126 19.16 22.79 -46.39
C GLY A 1126 19.49 21.98 -45.12
N TYR A 1127 18.62 21.06 -44.68
CA TYR A 1127 18.86 20.28 -43.46
C TYR A 1127 20.01 19.26 -43.61
N SER A 1128 21.12 19.48 -42.89
CA SER A 1128 22.31 18.60 -42.89
C SER A 1128 22.54 17.86 -41.55
N GLY A 1129 21.57 17.89 -40.63
CA GLY A 1129 21.66 17.27 -39.30
C GLY A 1129 21.33 15.76 -39.27
N PRO A 1130 21.79 15.00 -38.26
CA PRO A 1130 21.39 13.60 -38.09
C PRO A 1130 19.90 13.51 -37.73
N SER A 1131 19.14 12.71 -38.48
CA SER A 1131 17.71 12.52 -38.25
C SER A 1131 17.45 11.80 -36.92
N ILE A 1132 16.59 12.38 -36.08
CA ILE A 1132 16.15 11.80 -34.79
C ILE A 1132 15.49 10.45 -35.00
N LEU A 1133 14.72 10.31 -36.09
CA LEU A 1133 14.03 9.06 -36.45
C LEU A 1133 15.00 7.94 -36.84
N SER A 1134 16.24 8.28 -37.21
CA SER A 1134 17.33 7.34 -37.50
C SER A 1134 18.36 7.23 -36.38
N ASN A 1135 18.14 7.89 -35.23
CA ASN A 1135 19.09 7.85 -34.13
C ASN A 1135 19.09 6.45 -33.50
N PRO A 1136 20.26 5.76 -33.40
CA PRO A 1136 20.32 4.38 -32.91
C PRO A 1136 19.74 4.17 -31.51
N ILE A 1137 19.85 5.18 -30.63
CA ILE A 1137 19.32 5.11 -29.27
C ILE A 1137 17.79 5.22 -29.29
N VAL A 1138 17.25 6.14 -30.10
CA VAL A 1138 15.80 6.30 -30.26
C VAL A 1138 15.20 5.05 -30.89
N ILE A 1139 15.89 4.43 -31.85
CA ILE A 1139 15.49 3.14 -32.46
C ILE A 1139 15.49 2.02 -31.43
N SER A 1140 16.57 1.86 -30.65
CA SER A 1140 16.64 0.77 -29.67
C SER A 1140 15.54 0.88 -28.61
N ILE A 1141 15.24 2.10 -28.15
CA ILE A 1141 14.14 2.36 -27.22
C ILE A 1141 12.79 2.05 -27.88
N ALA A 1142 12.61 2.45 -29.14
CA ALA A 1142 11.40 2.18 -29.90
C ALA A 1142 11.17 0.67 -30.08
N GLU A 1143 12.22 -0.10 -30.40
CA GLU A 1143 12.19 -1.56 -30.51
C GLU A 1143 11.85 -2.24 -29.18
N GLU A 1144 12.49 -1.82 -28.08
CA GLU A 1144 12.20 -2.36 -26.75
C GLU A 1144 10.74 -2.12 -26.33
N LEU A 1145 10.21 -0.94 -26.64
CA LEU A 1145 8.86 -0.53 -26.27
C LEU A 1145 7.78 -0.94 -27.29
N GLN A 1146 8.17 -1.55 -28.42
CA GLN A 1146 7.28 -1.84 -29.54
C GLN A 1146 6.51 -0.60 -30.02
N LYS A 1147 7.18 0.55 -30.08
CA LYS A 1147 6.65 1.84 -30.54
C LYS A 1147 7.50 2.36 -31.71
N THR A 1148 7.10 3.45 -32.35
CA THR A 1148 7.91 4.07 -33.40
C THR A 1148 8.92 5.09 -32.85
N PRO A 1149 10.04 5.36 -33.55
CA PRO A 1149 10.97 6.42 -33.16
C PRO A 1149 10.30 7.79 -32.99
N ALA A 1150 9.24 8.06 -33.77
CA ALA A 1150 8.45 9.28 -33.66
C ALA A 1150 7.67 9.33 -32.34
N GLN A 1151 6.99 8.24 -31.99
CA GLN A 1151 6.29 8.08 -30.72
C GLN A 1151 7.23 8.27 -29.52
N VAL A 1152 8.43 7.69 -29.56
CA VAL A 1152 9.49 7.89 -28.55
C VAL A 1152 9.88 9.35 -28.40
N ALA A 1153 10.18 10.06 -29.49
CA ALA A 1153 10.58 11.46 -29.44
C ALA A 1153 9.46 12.39 -28.93
N LEU A 1154 8.20 12.16 -29.34
CA LEU A 1154 7.05 12.91 -28.84
C LEU A 1154 6.82 12.67 -27.35
N ARG A 1155 6.90 11.40 -26.92
CA ARG A 1155 6.70 11.04 -25.51
C ARG A 1155 7.80 11.62 -24.62
N TRP A 1156 9.03 11.70 -25.11
CA TRP A 1156 10.11 12.41 -24.43
C TRP A 1156 9.75 13.88 -24.18
N GLY A 1157 9.28 14.60 -25.21
CA GLY A 1157 8.86 16.00 -25.06
C GLY A 1157 7.76 16.18 -24.01
N LEU A 1158 6.74 15.32 -24.03
CA LEU A 1158 5.67 15.32 -23.03
C LEU A 1158 6.18 15.09 -21.60
N GLN A 1159 7.06 14.09 -21.42
CA GLN A 1159 7.64 13.78 -20.09
C GLN A 1159 8.60 14.86 -19.60
N MET A 1160 9.14 15.66 -20.51
CA MET A 1160 9.95 16.84 -20.20
C MET A 1160 9.13 18.09 -19.89
N GLY A 1161 7.79 17.98 -19.83
CA GLY A 1161 6.87 19.06 -19.47
C GLY A 1161 6.55 20.01 -20.62
N GLN A 1162 6.74 19.58 -21.87
CA GLN A 1162 6.57 20.41 -23.07
C GLN A 1162 5.31 20.00 -23.83
N SER A 1163 4.64 20.95 -24.46
CA SER A 1163 3.71 20.62 -25.55
C SER A 1163 4.50 20.31 -26.82
N VAL A 1164 4.05 19.35 -27.62
CA VAL A 1164 4.76 18.92 -28.84
C VAL A 1164 3.89 19.10 -30.08
N LEU A 1165 4.49 19.64 -31.15
CA LEU A 1165 3.79 19.98 -32.40
C LEU A 1165 4.36 19.22 -33.61
N PRO A 1166 4.13 17.91 -33.75
CA PRO A 1166 4.51 17.18 -34.96
C PRO A 1166 3.72 17.67 -36.18
N LYS A 1167 4.38 17.64 -37.34
CA LYS A 1167 3.75 17.88 -38.65
C LYS A 1167 3.50 16.57 -39.39
N SER A 1168 2.33 16.39 -39.98
CA SER A 1168 2.03 15.27 -40.88
C SER A 1168 0.77 15.55 -41.71
N ALA A 1169 0.80 15.20 -43.00
CA ALA A 1169 -0.38 15.13 -43.86
C ALA A 1169 -0.94 13.69 -43.97
N ASN A 1170 -0.22 12.70 -43.43
CA ASN A 1170 -0.59 11.29 -43.51
C ASN A 1170 -1.45 10.89 -42.31
N GLU A 1171 -2.69 10.46 -42.57
CA GLU A 1171 -3.66 10.08 -41.54
C GLU A 1171 -3.15 8.98 -40.60
N THR A 1172 -2.47 7.96 -41.12
CA THR A 1172 -1.91 6.87 -40.30
C THR A 1172 -0.87 7.39 -39.32
N ARG A 1173 0.04 8.27 -39.77
CA ARG A 1173 1.05 8.90 -38.89
C ARG A 1173 0.41 9.83 -37.87
N ILE A 1174 -0.65 10.56 -38.23
CA ILE A 1174 -1.38 11.43 -37.30
C ILE A 1174 -1.98 10.60 -36.15
N LYS A 1175 -2.62 9.48 -36.47
CA LYS A 1175 -3.16 8.52 -35.48
C LYS A 1175 -2.05 7.89 -34.64
N GLU A 1176 -0.97 7.45 -35.27
CA GLU A 1176 0.19 6.88 -34.58
C GLU A 1176 0.83 7.87 -33.59
N ASN A 1177 1.01 9.13 -34.00
CA ASN A 1177 1.53 10.20 -33.15
C ASN A 1177 0.60 10.52 -31.95
N PHE A 1178 -0.70 10.26 -32.08
CA PHE A 1178 -1.64 10.41 -30.97
C PHE A 1178 -1.54 9.28 -29.94
N ASP A 1179 -1.11 8.09 -30.35
CA ASP A 1179 -0.95 6.89 -29.51
C ASP A 1179 0.32 6.95 -28.63
N ILE A 1180 0.46 8.06 -27.88
CA ILE A 1180 1.61 8.36 -27.02
C ILE A 1180 1.24 8.57 -25.55
N PHE A 1181 -0.05 8.52 -25.21
CA PHE A 1181 -0.55 8.85 -23.86
C PHE A 1181 -0.67 7.64 -22.94
N ASP A 1182 -0.82 6.43 -23.49
CA ASP A 1182 -1.06 5.17 -22.80
C ASP A 1182 0.23 4.47 -22.31
N TRP A 1183 1.41 4.89 -22.75
CA TRP A 1183 2.74 4.34 -22.36
C TRP A 1183 3.71 5.42 -21.85
N LEU A 1184 4.85 5.08 -21.24
CA LEU A 1184 5.85 6.03 -20.71
C LEU A 1184 7.26 5.55 -21.08
N LEU A 1185 8.20 6.46 -21.31
CA LEU A 1185 9.64 6.16 -21.35
C LEU A 1185 10.14 5.90 -19.93
N LYS A 1186 10.90 4.82 -19.73
CA LYS A 1186 11.60 4.55 -18.46
C LYS A 1186 12.55 5.71 -18.16
N ILE A 1187 12.74 6.04 -16.88
CA ILE A 1187 13.60 7.16 -16.43
C ILE A 1187 15.02 7.02 -17.00
N GLU A 1188 15.53 5.79 -17.04
CA GLU A 1188 16.85 5.41 -17.62
C GLU A 1188 16.96 5.66 -19.13
N PHE A 1189 15.85 5.75 -19.86
CA PHE A 1189 15.81 6.06 -21.30
C PHE A 1189 15.60 7.55 -21.58
N ALA A 1190 15.05 8.28 -20.62
CA ALA A 1190 14.93 9.73 -20.70
C ALA A 1190 16.25 10.46 -20.35
N ILE A 1191 17.17 9.77 -19.67
CA ILE A 1191 18.45 10.30 -19.18
C ILE A 1191 19.59 9.39 -19.67
N HIS A 1192 20.43 9.86 -20.60
CA HIS A 1192 21.49 9.02 -21.16
C HIS A 1192 22.65 8.83 -20.15
N PRO A 1193 23.27 7.64 -20.02
CA PRO A 1193 24.36 7.37 -19.06
C PRO A 1193 25.65 8.19 -19.25
N GLN A 1194 25.84 8.82 -20.41
CA GLN A 1194 26.97 9.72 -20.67
C GLN A 1194 26.65 11.20 -20.37
N SER A 1195 25.45 11.51 -19.88
CA SER A 1195 25.03 12.89 -19.56
C SER A 1195 25.44 13.35 -18.15
N GLY A 1196 25.93 12.45 -17.30
CA GLY A 1196 26.32 12.77 -15.92
C GLY A 1196 25.16 12.82 -14.92
N TYR A 1197 23.93 12.50 -15.33
CA TYR A 1197 22.75 12.51 -14.45
C TYR A 1197 22.24 11.06 -14.22
N ASN A 1198 21.92 10.70 -12.97
CA ASN A 1198 21.48 9.34 -12.59
C ASN A 1198 20.00 9.30 -12.14
N THR A 1199 19.35 10.44 -11.91
CA THR A 1199 17.94 10.56 -11.48
C THR A 1199 17.24 11.79 -12.09
N LEU A 1200 15.91 11.84 -12.05
CA LEU A 1200 15.12 13.02 -12.47
C LEU A 1200 15.37 14.22 -11.55
N GLU A 1201 15.78 13.97 -10.29
CA GLU A 1201 16.18 14.97 -9.31
C GLU A 1201 17.56 15.59 -9.62
N ASP A 1202 18.55 14.83 -10.14
CA ASP A 1202 19.88 15.37 -10.50
C ASP A 1202 19.82 16.44 -11.62
N LEU A 1203 18.80 16.37 -12.48
CA LEU A 1203 18.56 17.34 -13.57
C LEU A 1203 18.04 18.70 -13.03
N TRP A 1204 17.36 18.69 -11.88
CA TRP A 1204 16.76 19.86 -11.24
C TRP A 1204 17.75 20.63 -10.36
N ASP A 1205 18.75 19.96 -9.78
CA ASP A 1205 19.69 20.58 -8.83
C ASP A 1205 21.01 21.06 -9.45
N GLY A 1206 21.32 20.69 -10.70
CA GLY A 1206 22.26 21.38 -11.57
C GLY A 1206 23.73 21.44 -11.13
N GLU A 1207 24.59 20.65 -11.78
CA GLU A 1207 25.93 21.07 -12.18
C GLU A 1207 26.51 20.06 -13.20
N VAL A 1208 27.07 20.60 -14.30
CA VAL A 1208 28.13 20.09 -15.21
C VAL A 1208 27.80 20.42 -16.67
N ASP A 1209 28.71 21.19 -17.27
CA ASP A 1209 28.81 21.55 -18.69
C ASP A 1209 29.14 20.29 -19.52
N THR A 1210 28.22 19.90 -20.39
CA THR A 1210 28.35 18.71 -21.26
C THR A 1210 28.79 19.06 -22.68
N GLY A 1211 29.74 19.99 -22.85
CA GLY A 1211 30.84 19.90 -23.82
C GLY A 1211 30.57 19.54 -25.29
N ASN A 1212 29.33 19.61 -25.81
CA ASN A 1212 28.99 19.22 -27.18
C ASN A 1212 28.48 20.42 -27.98
N LYS A 1213 29.27 20.81 -28.97
CA LYS A 1213 29.16 22.07 -29.73
C LYS A 1213 27.93 22.12 -30.64
N ARG A 1214 26.84 22.70 -30.13
CA ARG A 1214 26.05 23.75 -30.79
C ARG A 1214 25.69 24.75 -29.70
N THR A 1215 26.36 25.89 -29.68
CA THR A 1215 26.09 26.96 -28.72
C THR A 1215 24.73 27.60 -29.02
N GLU A 1216 23.98 27.97 -27.97
CA GLU A 1216 22.77 28.80 -28.11
C GLU A 1216 23.12 30.06 -28.92
N PRO A 1217 22.25 30.53 -29.84
CA PRO A 1217 22.48 31.78 -30.57
C PRO A 1217 22.58 32.97 -29.61
N GLU A 1218 23.75 33.60 -29.51
CA GLU A 1218 23.95 34.80 -28.66
C GLU A 1218 23.68 36.11 -29.43
N ASP A 1219 23.62 36.07 -30.77
CA ASP A 1219 23.50 37.23 -31.68
C ASP A 1219 22.55 36.95 -32.88
N HIS A 1220 22.00 38.02 -33.48
CA HIS A 1220 21.34 38.07 -34.79
C HIS A 1220 22.01 37.21 -35.90
N SER A 1221 23.34 37.11 -35.94
CA SER A 1221 24.05 36.30 -36.96
C SER A 1221 23.86 34.79 -36.80
N ASP A 1222 23.62 34.30 -35.58
CA ASP A 1222 23.41 32.87 -35.30
C ASP A 1222 21.96 32.44 -35.56
N PHE A 1223 20.99 33.35 -35.42
CA PHE A 1223 19.60 33.12 -35.81
C PHE A 1223 19.47 32.73 -37.30
N MET A 1224 20.32 33.29 -38.17
CA MET A 1224 20.34 33.00 -39.61
C MET A 1224 20.84 31.57 -39.93
N ARG A 1225 21.71 30.99 -39.11
CA ARG A 1225 22.22 29.61 -39.27
C ARG A 1225 21.21 28.55 -38.82
N CYS A 1226 20.26 28.90 -37.96
CA CYS A 1226 19.15 28.03 -37.58
C CYS A 1226 18.00 28.02 -38.61
N PHE A 1227 17.91 29.07 -39.43
CA PHE A 1227 16.87 29.22 -40.47
C PHE A 1227 17.26 28.63 -41.84
N SER A 1228 18.56 28.52 -42.14
CA SER A 1228 19.13 27.83 -43.32
C SER A 1228 19.39 26.35 -43.04
#